data_AF-A0A3D1YHW2-F1
#
_entry.id   AF-A0A3D1YHW2-F1
#
_cell.length_a   1.000
_cell.length_b   1.000
_cell.length_c   1.000
_cell.angle_alpha   90.00
_cell.angle_beta   90.00
_cell.angle_gamma   90.00
#
_symmetry.space_group_name_H-M   'P 1'
#
loop_
_entity.id
_entity.type
_entity.pdbx_description
1 polymer ?
#
loop_
_entity_poly.entity_id
_entity_poly.type
_entity_poly.pdbx_seq_one_letter_code
_entity_poly.pdbx_strand_id
1 'polypeptide(L)'
;MKKRICISIAGILVLSLLTGCSAAGQVMKLWEQTAWEEQHRTEQEEEKEEEEIDPGYTYEQPEEETGGSVQEDGMEDLQALFDAGFPYHLNGRYAVRGEMIYFASNEAVYGYNQITGEFEIFSLTGEKYEMPKTYSGIADDGKLYLDGEYLYYFNDFYHEREDRSESLLYQVDLSTGEAYQVEFSFDEYVTDLYILDHQMYLRTYDENYNTGYHTIALEENGEIGEEITGTREDGRVSIPAGYEEIQILDMEGWLYYAYQNLYFSQILLQDENQNYVLYDPDTEEVTELLSSDYSVNYYDGWHILYYLSEYMSEDGAAHQYYRNLNTGEEHELSAEKRNVIGADVEGIYYMKHNSETDLHQTEDQMWYQTYDSLDQGWEGQYLYQITWSPYIKNNLDLVENSLLTLSHGALYVIEDSGDQTVFASYNWLRGESENAVVLADREINQIGQFYYEADEELCEDCGKPVYAYYIEGFTLNGSMPGDEAINEKIQEITDSMIGNAAGVGVDEEEYHEEAYYMEGSVTCEVDLSYYNDRYIGLLWSGYDYYSGAAHGMPYTDFRLYDRETGEELYLDDILASSEEELNAIVTRMFEERHDGDEIWEWGLEYISENAGFLEDHHLKAGDYYLTDEGLVYYFGAYEVASYAEGMPEVLIPYNELKWKIDLS
;
A
#
# COMPACT_ATOMS: atom_id res chain seq x y z
N MET A 1 11.27 8.63 50.92
CA MET A 1 10.46 7.40 50.77
C MET A 1 8.98 7.71 50.81
N LYS A 2 8.41 7.94 49.63
CA LYS A 2 7.04 7.65 49.19
C LYS A 2 7.08 7.97 47.70
N LYS A 3 7.11 6.97 46.81
CA LYS A 3 6.91 7.23 45.38
C LYS A 3 5.54 7.91 45.24
N ARG A 4 5.44 8.91 44.37
CA ARG A 4 4.18 9.23 43.70
C ARG A 4 4.25 8.56 42.35
N ILE A 5 3.11 8.06 41.89
CA ILE A 5 2.93 7.48 40.57
C ILE A 5 2.50 8.65 39.67
N CYS A 6 3.12 8.78 38.50
CA CYS A 6 2.63 9.68 37.47
C CYS A 6 1.35 9.07 36.88
N ILE A 7 0.35 9.90 36.63
CA ILE A 7 -0.92 9.47 36.03
C ILE A 7 -1.10 10.35 34.81
N SER A 8 -1.04 9.74 33.63
CA SER A 8 -1.22 10.40 32.34
C SER A 8 -2.66 10.92 32.18
N ILE A 9 -2.85 11.93 31.34
CA ILE A 9 -4.00 12.86 31.43
C ILE A 9 -5.34 12.25 30.99
N ALA A 10 -5.33 11.12 30.26
CA ALA A 10 -6.53 10.38 29.84
C ALA A 10 -7.55 10.11 30.97
N GLY A 11 -7.09 9.93 32.22
CA GLY A 11 -7.94 9.58 33.37
C GLY A 11 -8.91 10.64 33.90
N ILE A 12 -9.14 11.77 33.20
CA ILE A 12 -9.94 12.91 33.72
C ILE A 12 -11.23 13.22 32.93
N LEU A 13 -11.36 12.83 31.66
CA LEU A 13 -12.51 13.24 30.82
C LEU A 13 -13.76 12.32 30.86
N VAL A 14 -13.70 11.18 31.54
CA VAL A 14 -14.81 10.19 31.61
C VAL A 14 -16.02 10.65 32.49
N LEU A 15 -15.97 11.84 33.10
CA LEU A 15 -16.95 12.30 34.11
C LEU A 15 -17.97 13.36 33.65
N SER A 16 -18.02 13.71 32.36
CA SER A 16 -18.86 14.82 31.84
C SER A 16 -20.09 14.39 31.02
N LEU A 17 -20.12 13.21 30.41
CA LEU A 17 -21.15 12.83 29.41
C LEU A 17 -22.44 12.18 29.96
N LEU A 18 -22.52 11.83 31.24
CA LEU A 18 -23.66 11.10 31.84
C LEU A 18 -24.92 11.96 32.18
N THR A 19 -25.28 12.96 31.35
CA THR A 19 -26.59 13.64 31.46
C THR A 19 -27.12 14.17 30.11
N GLY A 20 -28.16 13.54 29.52
CA GLY A 20 -28.63 14.04 28.20
C GLY A 20 -29.92 13.54 27.52
N CYS A 21 -30.94 12.99 28.21
CA CYS A 21 -32.26 12.58 27.63
C CYS A 21 -32.23 11.38 26.64
N SER A 22 -33.26 10.55 26.43
CA SER A 22 -34.51 10.20 27.17
C SER A 22 -35.16 8.96 26.48
N ALA A 23 -36.25 8.30 26.92
CA ALA A 23 -37.27 8.64 27.92
C ALA A 23 -37.93 7.41 28.60
N ALA A 24 -37.59 7.16 29.86
CA ALA A 24 -38.51 6.72 30.93
C ALA A 24 -39.49 5.52 30.69
N GLY A 25 -39.06 4.31 31.06
CA GLY A 25 -39.93 3.10 31.19
C GLY A 25 -40.05 2.57 32.63
N GLN A 26 -41.07 3.00 33.36
CA GLN A 26 -41.41 2.51 34.73
C GLN A 26 -41.99 1.07 34.72
N VAL A 27 -41.93 0.20 35.75
CA VAL A 27 -41.27 0.19 37.09
C VAL A 27 -41.35 -1.23 37.71
N MET A 28 -40.41 -1.59 38.60
CA MET A 28 -40.44 -2.66 39.63
C MET A 28 -41.22 -3.99 39.39
N LYS A 29 -40.51 -5.09 39.65
CA LYS A 29 -40.91 -5.97 40.77
C LYS A 29 -39.75 -6.76 41.38
N LEU A 30 -39.39 -6.42 42.62
CA LEU A 30 -38.73 -7.36 43.52
C LEU A 30 -39.74 -8.46 43.90
N TRP A 31 -39.32 -9.73 44.02
CA TRP A 31 -38.93 -10.31 45.34
C TRP A 31 -38.63 -11.83 45.29
N GLU A 32 -37.53 -12.18 45.96
CA GLU A 32 -37.37 -13.33 46.89
C GLU A 32 -37.34 -14.81 46.44
N GLN A 33 -36.52 -15.55 47.21
CA GLN A 33 -36.61 -16.98 47.57
C GLN A 33 -35.94 -18.06 46.67
N THR A 34 -34.60 -18.10 46.79
CA THR A 34 -33.83 -19.24 47.33
C THR A 34 -34.22 -20.69 46.96
N ALA A 35 -33.35 -21.32 46.16
CA ALA A 35 -32.68 -22.61 46.40
C ALA A 35 -33.44 -23.77 47.11
N TRP A 36 -33.54 -24.92 46.41
CA TRP A 36 -33.22 -26.21 47.04
C TRP A 36 -32.85 -27.33 46.03
N GLU A 37 -31.69 -27.95 46.29
CA GLU A 37 -31.30 -29.37 46.24
C GLU A 37 -31.75 -30.34 45.11
N GLU A 38 -30.72 -30.97 44.51
CA GLU A 38 -30.55 -32.41 44.22
C GLU A 38 -31.59 -33.24 43.42
N GLN A 39 -31.13 -34.01 42.42
CA GLN A 39 -30.84 -35.46 42.58
C GLN A 39 -30.57 -36.20 41.24
N HIS A 40 -29.34 -36.73 41.07
CA HIS A 40 -28.96 -37.87 40.20
C HIS A 40 -29.07 -37.66 38.65
N ARG A 41 -28.34 -38.40 37.79
CA ARG A 41 -27.75 -39.74 37.95
C ARG A 41 -26.44 -39.96 37.13
N THR A 42 -25.62 -40.86 37.66
CA THR A 42 -24.51 -41.68 37.11
C THR A 42 -24.90 -42.51 35.85
N GLU A 43 -24.09 -43.35 35.16
CA GLU A 43 -22.77 -44.05 35.23
C GLU A 43 -22.25 -44.15 33.74
N GLN A 44 -21.01 -44.49 33.30
CA GLN A 44 -19.73 -45.03 33.84
C GLN A 44 -18.57 -44.90 32.77
N GLU A 45 -17.29 -45.12 33.17
CA GLU A 45 -16.13 -45.77 32.46
C GLU A 45 -15.93 -45.68 30.92
N GLU A 46 -14.80 -45.20 30.35
CA GLU A 46 -13.36 -45.66 30.33
C GLU A 46 -12.98 -46.46 29.06
N GLU A 47 -11.98 -45.98 28.29
CA GLU A 47 -10.78 -46.76 27.90
C GLU A 47 -9.69 -45.83 27.29
N LYS A 48 -8.42 -46.27 27.33
CA LYS A 48 -7.20 -45.59 26.82
C LYS A 48 -6.43 -46.57 25.95
N GLU A 49 -5.78 -46.10 24.89
CA GLU A 49 -4.53 -46.70 24.38
C GLU A 49 -3.48 -45.59 24.14
N GLU A 50 -2.21 -45.96 24.24
CA GLU A 50 -1.00 -45.12 24.08
C GLU A 50 -0.03 -45.85 23.12
N GLU A 51 1.22 -45.37 22.97
CA GLU A 51 2.31 -45.92 22.13
C GLU A 51 2.19 -45.60 20.61
N GLU A 52 3.26 -45.33 19.84
CA GLU A 52 4.69 -45.06 20.16
C GLU A 52 5.35 -44.22 19.03
N ILE A 53 6.61 -43.80 19.22
CA ILE A 53 7.43 -43.06 18.22
C ILE A 53 8.60 -43.93 17.76
N ASP A 54 8.82 -44.07 16.44
CA ASP A 54 10.13 -44.40 15.84
C ASP A 54 10.21 -43.82 14.40
N PRO A 55 11.36 -43.31 13.90
CA PRO A 55 11.38 -42.40 12.76
C PRO A 55 11.94 -42.95 11.43
N GLY A 56 11.55 -42.28 10.34
CA GLY A 56 12.41 -42.05 9.17
C GLY A 56 12.18 -42.94 7.94
N TYR A 57 11.97 -42.28 6.79
CA TYR A 57 12.35 -42.77 5.47
C TYR A 57 12.81 -41.60 4.59
N THR A 58 13.89 -41.81 3.84
CA THR A 58 14.44 -40.89 2.86
C THR A 58 14.00 -41.27 1.44
N TYR A 59 13.71 -40.27 0.61
CA TYR A 59 13.69 -40.39 -0.86
C TYR A 59 14.68 -39.34 -1.38
N GLU A 60 15.84 -39.73 -1.91
CA GLU A 60 16.08 -40.26 -3.27
C GLU A 60 15.83 -39.21 -4.37
N GLN A 61 16.89 -38.47 -4.70
CA GLN A 61 16.98 -37.64 -5.92
C GLN A 61 17.06 -38.54 -7.16
N PRO A 62 16.41 -38.19 -8.29
CA PRO A 62 16.73 -38.75 -9.60
C PRO A 62 18.14 -38.34 -10.08
N GLU A 63 18.82 -39.19 -10.85
CA GLU A 63 20.18 -38.96 -11.35
C GLU A 63 20.25 -38.04 -12.59
N GLU A 64 21.39 -37.38 -12.79
CA GLU A 64 21.67 -36.51 -13.96
C GLU A 64 21.75 -37.29 -15.28
N GLU A 65 20.97 -36.93 -16.31
CA GLU A 65 21.33 -37.22 -17.72
C GLU A 65 22.02 -35.99 -18.34
N THR A 66 23.35 -35.92 -18.21
CA THR A 66 24.16 -34.88 -18.86
C THR A 66 24.23 -35.10 -20.38
N GLY A 67 23.86 -34.11 -21.21
CA GLY A 67 24.09 -34.28 -22.66
C GLY A 67 23.53 -33.28 -23.68
N GLY A 68 23.08 -32.07 -23.31
CA GLY A 68 22.62 -31.05 -24.28
C GLY A 68 23.53 -29.83 -24.30
N SER A 69 24.22 -29.58 -25.42
CA SER A 69 24.94 -28.30 -25.61
C SER A 69 23.99 -27.26 -26.18
N VAL A 70 23.48 -26.38 -25.31
CA VAL A 70 22.77 -25.15 -25.73
C VAL A 70 23.73 -24.31 -26.58
N GLN A 71 23.24 -23.79 -27.71
CA GLN A 71 24.00 -22.90 -28.58
C GLN A 71 23.76 -21.43 -28.17
N GLU A 72 24.77 -20.59 -28.35
CA GLU A 72 24.73 -19.14 -28.07
C GLU A 72 23.94 -18.36 -29.16
N ASP A 73 22.75 -18.84 -29.51
CA ASP A 73 21.92 -18.31 -30.62
C ASP A 73 20.69 -17.50 -30.14
N GLY A 74 20.49 -17.32 -28.83
CA GLY A 74 19.30 -16.68 -28.23
C GLY A 74 19.17 -15.16 -28.38
N MET A 75 20.04 -14.51 -29.18
CA MET A 75 20.01 -13.05 -29.40
C MET A 75 19.13 -12.64 -30.61
N GLU A 76 18.71 -13.57 -31.47
CA GLU A 76 17.81 -13.24 -32.59
C GLU A 76 16.31 -13.26 -32.17
N ASP A 77 15.93 -14.01 -31.13
CA ASP A 77 14.54 -14.09 -30.66
C ASP A 77 14.08 -12.84 -29.89
N LEU A 78 14.96 -12.19 -29.11
CA LEU A 78 14.64 -10.96 -28.36
C LEU A 78 13.97 -9.89 -29.24
N GLN A 79 14.54 -9.60 -30.40
CA GLN A 79 13.97 -8.59 -31.31
C GLN A 79 12.58 -9.00 -31.82
N ALA A 80 12.36 -10.29 -32.11
CA ALA A 80 11.07 -10.80 -32.56
C ALA A 80 9.98 -10.78 -31.46
N LEU A 81 10.39 -10.80 -30.19
CA LEU A 81 9.50 -10.70 -29.03
C LEU A 81 9.09 -9.24 -28.76
N PHE A 82 9.99 -8.27 -28.92
CA PHE A 82 9.62 -6.85 -28.91
C PHE A 82 8.74 -6.47 -30.11
N ASP A 83 9.03 -7.00 -31.30
CA ASP A 83 8.19 -6.84 -32.50
C ASP A 83 6.79 -7.51 -32.35
N ALA A 84 6.55 -8.32 -31.31
CA ALA A 84 5.25 -8.94 -31.03
C ALA A 84 4.31 -8.07 -30.17
N GLY A 85 4.80 -6.97 -29.58
CA GLY A 85 3.95 -5.92 -29.00
C GLY A 85 3.23 -6.22 -27.68
N PHE A 86 3.59 -7.31 -26.97
CA PHE A 86 2.93 -7.73 -25.72
C PHE A 86 3.83 -7.66 -24.47
N PRO A 87 4.03 -6.47 -23.89
CA PRO A 87 4.23 -6.32 -22.45
C PRO A 87 2.85 -6.20 -21.77
N TYR A 88 2.57 -6.99 -20.72
CA TYR A 88 1.30 -6.94 -19.99
C TYR A 88 1.14 -5.73 -19.05
N HIS A 89 1.88 -4.65 -19.30
CA HIS A 89 1.94 -3.51 -18.39
C HIS A 89 0.76 -2.54 -18.58
N LEU A 90 -0.46 -3.05 -18.38
CA LEU A 90 -1.73 -2.32 -18.48
C LEU A 90 -1.75 -1.10 -17.55
N ASN A 91 -1.20 -1.22 -16.34
CA ASN A 91 -1.12 -0.18 -15.32
C ASN A 91 -0.16 0.97 -15.71
N GLY A 92 0.49 0.92 -16.88
CA GLY A 92 1.33 1.99 -17.43
C GLY A 92 2.69 2.24 -16.77
N ARG A 93 2.90 1.90 -15.49
CA ARG A 93 4.14 2.12 -14.69
C ARG A 93 5.49 1.84 -15.40
N TYR A 94 5.55 0.89 -16.34
CA TYR A 94 6.77 0.58 -17.14
C TYR A 94 6.59 0.75 -18.65
N ALA A 95 7.64 1.29 -19.29
CA ALA A 95 7.82 1.29 -20.75
C ALA A 95 9.06 0.48 -21.15
N VAL A 96 9.02 -0.24 -22.28
CA VAL A 96 10.13 -1.12 -22.72
C VAL A 96 10.48 -0.87 -24.19
N ARG A 97 11.77 -0.72 -24.49
CA ARG A 97 12.30 -0.47 -25.85
C ARG A 97 13.53 -1.33 -26.14
N GLY A 98 13.30 -2.55 -26.59
CA GLY A 98 14.38 -3.51 -26.79
C GLY A 98 15.04 -3.87 -25.45
N GLU A 99 16.36 -3.80 -25.39
CA GLU A 99 17.11 -4.06 -24.15
C GLU A 99 16.81 -3.05 -23.02
N MET A 100 16.24 -1.87 -23.34
CA MET A 100 15.93 -0.83 -22.35
C MET A 100 14.58 -1.07 -21.67
N ILE A 101 14.59 -1.09 -20.34
CA ILE A 101 13.41 -0.97 -19.47
C ILE A 101 13.41 0.44 -18.89
N TYR A 102 12.26 1.11 -18.89
CA TYR A 102 12.07 2.41 -18.29
C TYR A 102 10.95 2.36 -17.24
N PHE A 103 11.14 3.09 -16.14
CA PHE A 103 10.21 3.27 -15.02
C PHE A 103 10.39 4.69 -14.45
N ALA A 104 9.55 5.12 -13.52
CA ALA A 104 9.53 6.51 -13.07
C ALA A 104 9.18 6.68 -11.59
N SER A 105 9.53 7.85 -11.06
CA SER A 105 9.01 8.42 -9.82
C SER A 105 8.63 9.88 -10.05
N ASN A 106 8.01 10.48 -9.05
CA ASN A 106 7.54 11.86 -9.06
C ASN A 106 8.61 12.91 -9.45
N GLU A 107 9.90 12.61 -9.28
CA GLU A 107 11.01 13.53 -9.60
C GLU A 107 11.87 13.14 -10.82
N ALA A 108 11.85 11.87 -11.25
CA ALA A 108 12.74 11.37 -12.29
C ALA A 108 12.20 10.14 -13.03
N VAL A 109 12.50 10.05 -14.33
CA VAL A 109 12.37 8.83 -15.12
C VAL A 109 13.71 8.12 -15.16
N TYR A 110 13.70 6.79 -15.11
CA TYR A 110 14.86 5.92 -15.08
C TYR A 110 14.91 5.05 -16.33
N GLY A 111 16.12 4.72 -16.80
CA GLY A 111 16.35 3.78 -17.88
C GLY A 111 17.39 2.74 -17.50
N TYR A 112 17.09 1.46 -17.66
CA TYR A 112 17.97 0.33 -17.35
C TYR A 112 18.14 -0.58 -18.58
N ASN A 113 19.37 -0.82 -19.01
CA ASN A 113 19.66 -1.80 -20.07
C ASN A 113 19.86 -3.20 -19.44
N GLN A 114 18.97 -4.13 -19.76
CA GLN A 114 18.98 -5.48 -19.18
C GLN A 114 20.11 -6.41 -19.65
N ILE A 115 20.91 -5.99 -20.64
CA ILE A 115 22.03 -6.76 -21.21
C ILE A 115 23.39 -6.19 -20.81
N THR A 116 23.50 -4.86 -20.65
CA THR A 116 24.75 -4.17 -20.29
C THR A 116 24.83 -3.76 -18.82
N GLY A 117 23.70 -3.67 -18.12
CA GLY A 117 23.61 -3.10 -16.77
C GLY A 117 23.85 -1.58 -16.73
N GLU A 118 23.76 -0.90 -17.88
CA GLU A 118 23.86 0.57 -17.94
C GLU A 118 22.55 1.20 -17.43
N PHE A 119 22.69 2.22 -16.58
CA PHE A 119 21.59 2.90 -15.91
C PHE A 119 21.64 4.42 -16.17
N GLU A 120 20.49 4.99 -16.53
CA GLU A 120 20.29 6.38 -16.92
C GLU A 120 19.17 7.02 -16.07
N ILE A 121 19.28 8.33 -15.81
CA ILE A 121 18.31 9.09 -15.01
C ILE A 121 17.98 10.41 -15.73
N PHE A 122 16.70 10.68 -15.89
CA PHE A 122 16.13 11.86 -16.52
C PHE A 122 15.31 12.63 -15.49
N SER A 123 15.86 13.72 -14.93
CA SER A 123 15.16 14.53 -13.92
C SER A 123 13.99 15.30 -14.55
N LEU A 124 12.81 15.20 -13.94
CA LEU A 124 11.59 15.89 -14.33
C LEU A 124 11.51 17.31 -13.76
N THR A 125 12.08 17.53 -12.58
CA THR A 125 12.12 18.83 -11.89
C THR A 125 13.13 19.81 -12.50
N GLY A 126 14.09 19.33 -13.30
CA GLY A 126 15.15 20.13 -13.92
C GLY A 126 16.22 20.63 -12.94
N GLU A 127 16.09 20.30 -11.66
CA GLU A 127 17.13 20.45 -10.64
C GLU A 127 18.18 19.34 -10.78
N LYS A 128 19.23 19.35 -9.94
CA LYS A 128 20.24 18.29 -9.97
C LYS A 128 19.82 17.13 -9.06
N TYR A 129 18.87 16.33 -9.54
CA TYR A 129 18.39 15.12 -8.86
C TYR A 129 19.55 14.20 -8.39
N GLU A 130 19.39 13.64 -7.20
CA GLU A 130 20.20 12.58 -6.60
C GLU A 130 19.23 11.56 -6.00
N MET A 131 19.53 10.25 -6.09
CA MET A 131 18.67 9.21 -5.50
C MET A 131 18.49 9.45 -3.99
N PRO A 132 17.27 9.30 -3.45
CA PRO A 132 16.97 9.62 -2.06
C PRO A 132 17.52 8.55 -1.11
N LYS A 133 17.60 8.88 0.19
CA LYS A 133 17.97 7.92 1.24
C LYS A 133 16.81 7.03 1.63
N THR A 134 15.64 7.66 1.79
CA THR A 134 14.34 7.06 2.06
C THR A 134 13.58 6.91 0.74
N TYR A 135 12.72 5.91 0.64
CA TYR A 135 11.93 5.69 -0.57
C TYR A 135 10.57 6.35 -0.40
N SER A 136 10.20 7.20 -1.36
CA SER A 136 8.84 7.72 -1.54
C SER A 136 8.53 7.75 -3.03
N GLY A 137 7.42 7.12 -3.44
CA GLY A 137 6.80 7.35 -4.75
C GLY A 137 7.55 6.94 -6.01
N ILE A 138 8.26 5.80 -6.02
CA ILE A 138 8.60 5.08 -7.28
C ILE A 138 7.53 3.99 -7.57
N ALA A 139 6.37 4.08 -6.92
CA ALA A 139 5.22 3.20 -7.07
C ALA A 139 3.86 3.91 -6.83
N ASP A 140 3.82 5.25 -6.73
CA ASP A 140 2.56 6.00 -6.81
C ASP A 140 1.97 5.83 -8.23
N ASP A 141 0.67 6.08 -8.43
CA ASP A 141 -0.16 5.72 -9.62
C ASP A 141 0.30 6.20 -11.02
N GLY A 142 1.48 6.83 -11.12
CA GLY A 142 2.03 7.38 -12.34
C GLY A 142 2.34 6.35 -13.44
N LYS A 143 2.01 6.74 -14.67
CA LYS A 143 1.94 5.88 -15.87
C LYS A 143 2.91 6.37 -16.93
N LEU A 144 3.81 5.48 -17.37
CA LEU A 144 4.94 5.78 -18.26
C LEU A 144 4.74 5.12 -19.63
N TYR A 145 4.44 5.92 -20.65
CA TYR A 145 4.25 5.46 -22.02
C TYR A 145 5.42 5.87 -22.93
N LEU A 146 5.60 5.14 -24.03
CA LEU A 146 6.66 5.35 -25.03
C LEU A 146 6.04 5.54 -26.42
N ASP A 147 6.42 6.62 -27.10
CA ASP A 147 6.07 6.86 -28.51
C ASP A 147 7.32 7.30 -29.27
N GLY A 148 7.89 6.38 -30.06
CA GLY A 148 9.12 6.60 -30.84
C GLY A 148 10.39 6.83 -30.00
N GLU A 149 10.80 8.09 -29.88
CA GLU A 149 11.97 8.55 -29.10
C GLU A 149 11.55 9.30 -27.82
N TYR A 150 10.25 9.40 -27.54
CA TYR A 150 9.72 10.17 -26.42
C TYR A 150 9.07 9.25 -25.37
N LEU A 151 9.44 9.44 -24.10
CA LEU A 151 8.66 8.93 -22.98
C LEU A 151 7.67 10.00 -22.51
N TYR A 152 6.53 9.54 -22.00
CA TYR A 152 5.48 10.36 -21.41
C TYR A 152 5.15 9.79 -20.04
N TYR A 153 5.48 10.52 -18.97
CA TYR A 153 5.11 10.17 -17.61
C TYR A 153 3.92 11.03 -17.17
N PHE A 154 2.77 10.40 -17.06
CA PHE A 154 1.58 10.94 -16.43
C PHE A 154 1.59 10.58 -14.94
N ASN A 155 1.13 11.46 -14.07
CA ASN A 155 0.81 11.12 -12.68
C ASN A 155 -0.26 12.11 -12.19
N ASP A 156 -1.30 11.63 -11.50
CA ASP A 156 -2.37 12.48 -10.98
C ASP A 156 -2.44 12.45 -9.45
N PHE A 157 -2.07 13.57 -8.85
CA PHE A 157 -1.86 13.70 -7.41
C PHE A 157 -3.10 14.23 -6.73
N TYR A 158 -3.61 13.54 -5.71
CA TYR A 158 -4.52 14.15 -4.75
C TYR A 158 -3.71 14.80 -3.61
N HIS A 159 -3.62 16.13 -3.63
CA HIS A 159 -2.98 16.90 -2.57
C HIS A 159 -3.90 16.95 -1.34
N GLU A 160 -3.83 15.94 -0.45
CA GLU A 160 -4.57 15.90 0.84
C GLU A 160 -4.34 17.15 1.71
N ARG A 161 -3.21 17.84 1.50
CA ARG A 161 -2.87 19.10 2.19
C ARG A 161 -3.53 20.33 1.58
N GLU A 162 -4.07 20.27 0.37
CA GLU A 162 -4.66 21.40 -0.36
C GLU A 162 -6.10 21.15 -0.90
N ASP A 163 -6.69 19.97 -0.64
CA ASP A 163 -7.96 19.48 -1.21
C ASP A 163 -8.06 19.75 -2.73
N ARG A 164 -6.98 19.42 -3.44
CA ARG A 164 -6.85 19.59 -4.89
C ARG A 164 -6.28 18.34 -5.54
N SER A 165 -6.98 17.82 -6.53
CA SER A 165 -6.43 16.89 -7.52
C SER A 165 -5.67 17.65 -8.61
N GLU A 166 -4.46 17.19 -8.97
CA GLU A 166 -3.58 17.83 -9.95
C GLU A 166 -2.93 16.79 -10.88
N SER A 167 -3.35 16.75 -12.14
CA SER A 167 -2.78 15.86 -13.16
C SER A 167 -1.55 16.49 -13.80
N LEU A 168 -0.38 15.87 -13.62
CA LEU A 168 0.88 16.25 -14.26
C LEU A 168 1.20 15.31 -15.44
N LEU A 169 1.71 15.90 -16.52
CA LEU A 169 2.26 15.17 -17.65
C LEU A 169 3.66 15.71 -17.97
N TYR A 170 4.64 14.82 -17.99
CA TYR A 170 6.01 15.11 -18.42
C TYR A 170 6.33 14.35 -19.69
N GLN A 171 7.07 14.99 -20.60
CA GLN A 171 7.71 14.36 -21.74
C GLN A 171 9.23 14.33 -21.53
N VAL A 172 9.88 13.23 -21.94
CA VAL A 172 11.34 13.09 -21.96
C VAL A 172 11.78 12.70 -23.37
N ASP A 173 12.68 13.49 -23.97
CA ASP A 173 13.34 13.16 -25.24
C ASP A 173 14.57 12.29 -25.00
N LEU A 174 14.48 11.00 -25.35
CA LEU A 174 15.54 10.02 -25.14
C LEU A 174 16.80 10.28 -25.99
N SER A 175 16.74 11.18 -26.98
CA SER A 175 17.87 11.54 -27.84
C SER A 175 18.71 12.71 -27.29
N THR A 176 18.14 13.53 -26.40
CA THR A 176 18.79 14.67 -25.75
C THR A 176 18.96 14.51 -24.24
N GLY A 177 18.09 13.73 -23.60
CA GLY A 177 17.95 13.66 -22.16
C GLY A 177 17.26 14.88 -21.54
N GLU A 178 16.63 15.74 -22.35
CA GLU A 178 15.86 16.88 -21.87
C GLU A 178 14.41 16.44 -21.55
N ALA A 179 13.90 16.92 -20.40
CA ALA A 179 12.53 16.68 -19.95
C ALA A 179 11.74 18.00 -19.87
N TYR A 180 10.43 17.93 -20.12
CA TYR A 180 9.54 19.09 -20.14
C TYR A 180 8.16 18.71 -19.58
N GLN A 181 7.61 19.55 -18.71
CA GLN A 181 6.18 19.47 -18.34
C GLN A 181 5.32 19.91 -19.53
N VAL A 182 4.20 19.23 -19.76
CA VAL A 182 3.28 19.45 -20.88
C VAL A 182 1.95 19.99 -20.36
N GLU A 183 1.48 21.10 -20.92
CA GLU A 183 0.17 21.68 -20.58
C GLU A 183 -0.95 21.03 -21.43
N PHE A 184 -2.02 20.57 -20.78
CA PHE A 184 -3.25 20.15 -21.48
C PHE A 184 -3.98 21.36 -22.09
N SER A 185 -4.73 21.15 -23.17
CA SER A 185 -5.35 22.22 -23.98
C SER A 185 -6.79 22.58 -23.57
N PHE A 186 -7.27 22.04 -22.45
CA PHE A 186 -8.64 22.12 -21.94
C PHE A 186 -8.66 22.21 -20.40
N ASP A 187 -9.77 22.69 -19.85
CA ASP A 187 -9.91 23.03 -18.41
C ASP A 187 -10.49 21.87 -17.53
N GLU A 188 -10.61 20.65 -18.07
CA GLU A 188 -11.15 19.47 -17.36
C GLU A 188 -10.06 18.68 -16.62
N TYR A 189 -10.38 18.07 -15.48
CA TYR A 189 -9.42 17.25 -14.72
C TYR A 189 -9.15 15.94 -15.45
N VAL A 190 -7.88 15.64 -15.76
CA VAL A 190 -7.49 14.35 -16.37
C VAL A 190 -7.37 13.30 -15.27
N THR A 191 -8.18 12.25 -15.37
CA THR A 191 -8.27 11.14 -14.41
C THR A 191 -7.53 9.90 -14.88
N ASP A 192 -7.22 9.81 -16.17
CA ASP A 192 -6.40 8.72 -16.71
C ASP A 192 -5.87 9.05 -18.09
N LEU A 193 -4.75 8.41 -18.46
CA LEU A 193 -4.02 8.64 -19.71
C LEU A 193 -3.42 7.34 -20.23
N TYR A 194 -3.58 7.06 -21.54
CA TYR A 194 -2.76 6.07 -22.25
C TYR A 194 -2.36 6.56 -23.64
N ILE A 195 -1.26 6.01 -24.18
CA ILE A 195 -0.74 6.37 -25.51
C ILE A 195 -0.62 5.13 -26.38
N LEU A 196 -1.12 5.22 -27.62
CA LEU A 196 -1.07 4.12 -28.59
C LEU A 196 -1.07 4.60 -30.05
N ASP A 197 -0.04 4.22 -30.81
CA ASP A 197 0.15 4.51 -32.24
C ASP A 197 -0.01 6.02 -32.53
N HIS A 198 0.93 6.83 -32.03
CA HIS A 198 0.96 8.29 -32.18
C HIS A 198 -0.35 9.02 -31.77
N GLN A 199 -1.07 8.49 -30.78
CA GLN A 199 -2.26 9.15 -30.21
C GLN A 199 -2.32 8.98 -28.69
N MET A 200 -2.68 10.05 -28.02
CA MET A 200 -2.92 10.13 -26.58
C MET A 200 -4.43 10.07 -26.31
N TYR A 201 -4.83 9.20 -25.41
CA TYR A 201 -6.21 9.02 -24.98
C TYR A 201 -6.33 9.45 -23.53
N LEU A 202 -7.35 10.25 -23.23
CA LEU A 202 -7.52 10.88 -21.93
C LEU A 202 -8.95 10.65 -21.42
N ARG A 203 -9.06 10.22 -20.16
CA ARG A 203 -10.31 10.20 -19.40
C ARG A 203 -10.36 11.45 -18.53
N THR A 204 -11.49 12.15 -18.50
CA THR A 204 -11.63 13.42 -17.75
C THR A 204 -12.85 13.44 -16.84
N TYR A 205 -12.86 14.32 -15.83
CA TYR A 205 -14.05 14.71 -15.09
C TYR A 205 -14.32 16.22 -15.23
N ASP A 206 -15.59 16.59 -15.43
CA ASP A 206 -16.07 17.98 -15.35
C ASP A 206 -16.35 18.41 -13.90
N GLU A 207 -16.75 19.67 -13.70
CA GLU A 207 -17.14 20.25 -12.39
C GLU A 207 -18.32 19.53 -11.68
N ASN A 208 -18.96 18.55 -12.34
CA ASN A 208 -20.08 17.77 -11.84
C ASN A 208 -19.76 16.25 -11.77
N TYR A 209 -18.50 15.84 -11.96
CA TYR A 209 -18.05 14.44 -12.07
C TYR A 209 -18.68 13.64 -13.23
N ASN A 210 -19.04 14.32 -14.34
CA ASN A 210 -19.35 13.61 -15.59
C ASN A 210 -18.05 13.15 -16.26
N THR A 211 -17.97 11.88 -16.65
CA THR A 211 -16.83 11.33 -17.40
C THR A 211 -16.78 11.89 -18.83
N GLY A 212 -15.69 12.58 -19.17
CA GLY A 212 -15.30 12.89 -20.54
C GLY A 212 -14.25 11.90 -21.08
N TYR A 213 -14.14 11.85 -22.41
CA TYR A 213 -13.18 11.02 -23.13
C TYR A 213 -12.64 11.80 -24.33
N HIS A 214 -11.32 11.96 -24.40
CA HIS A 214 -10.64 12.63 -25.50
C HIS A 214 -9.65 11.69 -26.20
N THR A 215 -9.37 11.99 -27.46
CA THR A 215 -8.29 11.36 -28.23
C THR A 215 -7.57 12.47 -28.98
N ILE A 216 -6.25 12.53 -28.88
CA ILE A 216 -5.44 13.63 -29.41
C ILE A 216 -4.27 13.05 -30.19
N ALA A 217 -3.96 13.63 -31.36
CA ALA A 217 -2.77 13.25 -32.12
C ALA A 217 -1.48 13.58 -31.34
N LEU A 218 -0.46 12.74 -31.50
CA LEU A 218 0.94 13.08 -31.20
C LEU A 218 1.66 13.31 -32.53
N GLU A 219 2.41 14.41 -32.63
CA GLU A 219 3.17 14.76 -33.83
C GLU A 219 4.52 13.99 -33.90
N GLU A 220 5.18 13.94 -35.06
CA GLU A 220 6.46 13.21 -35.24
C GLU A 220 7.61 13.69 -34.32
N ASN A 221 7.45 14.84 -33.66
CA ASN A 221 8.36 15.43 -32.67
C ASN A 221 7.84 15.36 -31.22
N GLY A 222 6.81 14.56 -30.97
CA GLY A 222 6.22 14.33 -29.65
C GLY A 222 5.30 15.46 -29.15
N GLU A 223 5.15 16.58 -29.86
CA GLU A 223 4.23 17.65 -29.47
C GLU A 223 2.76 17.17 -29.53
N ILE A 224 1.94 17.59 -28.56
CA ILE A 224 0.49 17.31 -28.56
C ILE A 224 -0.18 18.09 -29.70
N GLY A 225 -0.88 17.36 -30.57
CA GLY A 225 -1.53 17.87 -31.78
C GLY A 225 -3.01 18.21 -31.62
N GLU A 226 -3.80 18.04 -32.69
CA GLU A 226 -5.25 18.31 -32.69
C GLU A 226 -6.08 17.11 -32.16
N GLU A 227 -7.26 17.42 -31.61
CA GLU A 227 -8.23 16.43 -31.11
C GLU A 227 -8.89 15.64 -32.25
N ILE A 228 -8.95 14.32 -32.09
CA ILE A 228 -9.42 13.34 -33.07
C ILE A 228 -10.88 12.98 -32.79
N THR A 229 -11.79 13.53 -33.59
CA THR A 229 -13.25 13.44 -33.36
C THR A 229 -13.91 12.07 -33.70
N GLY A 230 -13.12 11.00 -33.82
CA GLY A 230 -13.60 9.63 -33.97
C GLY A 230 -14.41 9.32 -35.24
N THR A 231 -14.12 9.98 -36.38
CA THR A 231 -14.82 9.69 -37.64
C THR A 231 -14.17 8.54 -38.40
N ARG A 232 -14.93 7.89 -39.28
CA ARG A 232 -14.41 6.80 -40.15
C ARG A 232 -13.37 7.27 -41.18
N GLU A 233 -13.11 8.57 -41.30
CA GLU A 233 -12.01 9.10 -42.11
C GLU A 233 -10.69 9.18 -41.30
N ASP A 234 -10.77 9.08 -39.96
CA ASP A 234 -9.64 9.17 -39.00
C ASP A 234 -9.07 7.78 -38.61
N GLY A 235 -9.66 6.70 -39.12
CA GLY A 235 -9.11 5.34 -39.04
C GLY A 235 -9.45 4.51 -37.80
N ARG A 236 -9.94 5.12 -36.72
CA ARG A 236 -10.33 4.42 -35.48
C ARG A 236 -11.85 4.36 -35.29
N VAL A 237 -12.31 3.45 -34.43
CA VAL A 237 -13.74 3.22 -34.12
C VAL A 237 -14.00 3.69 -32.69
N SER A 238 -15.18 4.27 -32.44
CA SER A 238 -15.63 4.66 -31.09
C SER A 238 -16.24 3.47 -30.34
N ILE A 239 -16.15 3.46 -29.01
CA ILE A 239 -16.88 2.52 -28.14
C ILE A 239 -18.35 2.43 -28.58
N PRO A 240 -18.93 1.22 -28.75
CA PRO A 240 -20.32 1.05 -29.15
C PRO A 240 -21.29 1.72 -28.15
N ALA A 241 -22.29 2.46 -28.67
CA ALA A 241 -23.20 3.22 -27.82
C ALA A 241 -24.08 2.30 -26.94
N GLY A 242 -24.08 2.55 -25.63
CA GLY A 242 -24.73 1.68 -24.62
C GLY A 242 -23.78 0.68 -23.95
N TYR A 243 -22.47 0.83 -24.20
CA TYR A 243 -21.41 0.04 -23.57
C TYR A 243 -20.28 0.94 -23.06
N GLU A 244 -19.56 0.46 -22.05
CA GLU A 244 -18.48 1.16 -21.37
C GLU A 244 -17.23 0.26 -21.27
N GLU A 245 -16.06 0.88 -21.09
CA GLU A 245 -14.79 0.19 -20.80
C GLU A 245 -14.82 -0.41 -19.39
N ILE A 246 -13.82 -1.22 -19.03
CA ILE A 246 -13.78 -1.96 -17.76
C ILE A 246 -12.55 -1.61 -16.95
N GLN A 247 -12.72 -1.30 -15.67
CA GLN A 247 -11.66 -1.36 -14.68
C GLN A 247 -11.49 -2.81 -14.20
N ILE A 248 -10.26 -3.32 -14.20
CA ILE A 248 -9.94 -4.63 -13.63
C ILE A 248 -9.67 -4.45 -12.12
N LEU A 249 -10.07 -5.44 -11.30
CA LEU A 249 -10.02 -5.30 -9.84
C LEU A 249 -8.64 -5.55 -9.22
N ASP A 250 -7.87 -6.49 -9.80
CA ASP A 250 -6.54 -6.88 -9.30
C ASP A 250 -5.38 -6.26 -10.12
N MET A 251 -5.70 -5.58 -11.23
CA MET A 251 -4.75 -4.89 -12.11
C MET A 251 -5.20 -3.45 -12.26
N GLU A 252 -4.39 -2.50 -11.80
CA GLU A 252 -4.77 -1.09 -11.72
C GLU A 252 -5.01 -0.49 -13.10
N GLY A 253 -6.19 0.09 -13.29
CA GLY A 253 -6.53 0.90 -14.46
C GLY A 253 -7.59 0.26 -15.35
N TRP A 254 -7.74 0.85 -16.53
CA TRP A 254 -8.84 0.58 -17.46
C TRP A 254 -8.36 -0.24 -18.67
N LEU A 255 -9.10 -1.29 -18.99
CA LEU A 255 -8.86 -2.13 -20.16
C LEU A 255 -9.42 -1.45 -21.43
N TYR A 256 -8.69 -0.45 -21.93
CA TYR A 256 -9.20 0.46 -22.94
C TYR A 256 -9.55 -0.17 -24.29
N TYR A 257 -10.64 0.30 -24.89
CA TYR A 257 -11.17 -0.13 -26.18
C TYR A 257 -10.14 -0.05 -27.30
N ALA A 258 -9.33 1.01 -27.39
CA ALA A 258 -8.38 1.15 -28.50
C ALA A 258 -7.19 0.19 -28.39
N TYR A 259 -6.73 -0.09 -27.16
CA TYR A 259 -5.74 -1.14 -26.90
C TYR A 259 -6.30 -2.51 -27.27
N GLN A 260 -7.47 -2.86 -26.73
CA GLN A 260 -8.16 -4.12 -27.04
C GLN A 260 -8.40 -4.29 -28.56
N ASN A 261 -8.85 -3.24 -29.25
CA ASN A 261 -9.12 -3.25 -30.70
C ASN A 261 -7.86 -3.41 -31.57
N LEU A 262 -6.67 -3.11 -31.04
CA LEU A 262 -5.41 -3.30 -31.77
C LEU A 262 -4.86 -4.73 -31.60
N TYR A 263 -5.00 -5.30 -30.41
CA TYR A 263 -4.32 -6.54 -30.01
C TYR A 263 -5.24 -7.77 -29.93
N PHE A 264 -6.53 -7.60 -29.65
CA PHE A 264 -7.46 -8.69 -29.39
C PHE A 264 -8.50 -8.86 -30.51
N SER A 265 -8.89 -10.11 -30.78
CA SER A 265 -9.98 -10.43 -31.72
C SER A 265 -11.38 -10.21 -31.15
N GLN A 266 -11.49 -9.99 -29.84
CA GLN A 266 -12.72 -9.65 -29.14
C GLN A 266 -12.39 -8.61 -28.08
N ILE A 267 -13.33 -7.69 -27.82
CA ILE A 267 -13.20 -6.60 -26.87
C ILE A 267 -14.16 -6.86 -25.71
N LEU A 268 -13.65 -6.94 -24.48
CA LEU A 268 -14.44 -7.01 -23.26
C LEU A 268 -14.97 -5.60 -22.92
N LEU A 269 -16.29 -5.49 -22.73
CA LEU A 269 -16.99 -4.25 -22.37
C LEU A 269 -18.10 -4.54 -21.35
N GLN A 270 -18.60 -3.52 -20.66
CA GLN A 270 -19.80 -3.60 -19.81
C GLN A 270 -21.03 -2.99 -20.50
N ASP A 271 -22.23 -3.50 -20.20
CA ASP A 271 -23.52 -2.95 -20.68
C ASP A 271 -24.15 -1.92 -19.71
N GLU A 272 -25.29 -1.33 -20.08
CA GLU A 272 -26.10 -0.42 -19.23
C GLU A 272 -26.51 -1.01 -17.84
N ASN A 273 -26.28 -2.31 -17.59
CA ASN A 273 -26.57 -3.01 -16.34
C ASN A 273 -25.29 -3.59 -15.68
N GLN A 274 -24.11 -3.20 -16.16
CA GLN A 274 -22.77 -3.65 -15.74
C GLN A 274 -22.49 -5.16 -16.00
N ASN A 275 -23.24 -5.81 -16.90
CA ASN A 275 -22.92 -7.16 -17.36
C ASN A 275 -21.73 -7.13 -18.33
N TYR A 276 -20.86 -8.13 -18.26
CA TYR A 276 -19.71 -8.26 -19.14
C TYR A 276 -20.12 -8.87 -20.48
N VAL A 277 -19.68 -8.27 -21.58
CA VAL A 277 -19.93 -8.72 -22.96
C VAL A 277 -18.64 -8.77 -23.76
N LEU A 278 -18.62 -9.63 -24.78
CA LEU A 278 -17.60 -9.65 -25.82
C LEU A 278 -18.14 -9.00 -27.10
N TYR A 279 -17.48 -7.95 -27.56
CA TYR A 279 -17.76 -7.26 -28.82
C TYR A 279 -16.73 -7.66 -29.89
N ASP A 280 -17.20 -7.99 -31.09
CA ASP A 280 -16.38 -8.26 -32.27
C ASP A 280 -16.33 -6.98 -33.15
N PRO A 281 -15.16 -6.31 -33.30
CA PRO A 281 -15.03 -5.08 -34.08
C PRO A 281 -15.08 -5.30 -35.61
N ASP A 282 -14.89 -6.53 -36.09
CA ASP A 282 -14.91 -6.89 -37.51
C ASP A 282 -16.34 -7.23 -37.99
N THR A 283 -17.21 -7.73 -37.09
CA THR A 283 -18.61 -8.12 -37.41
C THR A 283 -19.70 -7.26 -36.79
N GLU A 284 -19.37 -6.40 -35.82
CA GLU A 284 -20.31 -5.65 -34.98
C GLU A 284 -21.24 -6.55 -34.10
N GLU A 285 -20.87 -7.83 -33.87
CA GLU A 285 -21.63 -8.76 -33.01
C GLU A 285 -21.25 -8.60 -31.52
N VAL A 286 -22.24 -8.68 -30.62
CA VAL A 286 -22.07 -8.63 -29.16
C VAL A 286 -22.57 -9.94 -28.55
N THR A 287 -21.79 -10.53 -27.66
CA THR A 287 -22.09 -11.79 -26.96
C THR A 287 -22.08 -11.58 -25.44
N GLU A 288 -23.16 -11.95 -24.76
CA GLU A 288 -23.25 -11.98 -23.28
C GLU A 288 -22.19 -12.94 -22.70
N LEU A 289 -21.39 -12.50 -21.72
CA LEU A 289 -20.31 -13.31 -21.11
C LEU A 289 -20.56 -13.65 -19.63
N LEU A 290 -20.69 -12.63 -18.77
CA LEU A 290 -20.92 -12.76 -17.32
C LEU A 290 -21.93 -11.71 -16.84
N SER A 291 -22.67 -12.01 -15.76
CA SER A 291 -23.51 -11.00 -15.09
C SER A 291 -22.70 -10.09 -14.17
N SER A 292 -23.27 -8.96 -13.78
CA SER A 292 -22.72 -8.03 -12.78
C SER A 292 -22.61 -8.60 -11.35
N ASP A 293 -22.98 -9.86 -11.13
CA ASP A 293 -22.71 -10.59 -9.89
C ASP A 293 -21.23 -11.01 -9.77
N TYR A 294 -20.52 -11.09 -10.90
CA TYR A 294 -19.11 -11.44 -10.99
C TYR A 294 -18.21 -10.20 -11.12
N SER A 295 -16.94 -10.37 -10.78
CA SER A 295 -15.87 -9.40 -11.04
C SER A 295 -14.79 -10.03 -11.92
N VAL A 296 -14.15 -9.24 -12.77
CA VAL A 296 -13.07 -9.71 -13.67
C VAL A 296 -11.72 -9.26 -13.11
N ASN A 297 -10.81 -10.23 -13.00
CA ASN A 297 -9.48 -10.09 -12.40
C ASN A 297 -8.37 -10.10 -13.47
N TYR A 298 -8.65 -10.64 -14.66
CA TYR A 298 -7.70 -10.71 -15.79
C TYR A 298 -8.42 -10.97 -17.11
N TYR A 299 -7.94 -10.38 -18.22
CA TYR A 299 -8.41 -10.64 -19.59
C TYR A 299 -7.34 -10.34 -20.65
N ASP A 300 -7.21 -11.19 -21.66
CA ASP A 300 -6.26 -11.02 -22.78
C ASP A 300 -6.84 -11.28 -24.19
N GLY A 301 -8.16 -11.24 -24.32
CA GLY A 301 -8.85 -11.59 -25.57
C GLY A 301 -9.06 -13.09 -25.78
N TRP A 302 -8.27 -13.96 -25.15
CA TRP A 302 -8.31 -15.42 -25.29
C TRP A 302 -8.61 -16.15 -23.98
N HIS A 303 -8.22 -15.58 -22.85
CA HIS A 303 -8.39 -16.10 -21.51
C HIS A 303 -9.06 -15.02 -20.64
N ILE A 304 -9.82 -15.46 -19.65
CA ILE A 304 -10.41 -14.58 -18.63
C ILE A 304 -10.35 -15.27 -17.26
N LEU A 305 -9.99 -14.52 -16.23
CA LEU A 305 -10.20 -14.92 -14.83
C LEU A 305 -11.22 -13.99 -14.18
N TYR A 306 -12.13 -14.57 -13.42
CA TYR A 306 -13.24 -13.87 -12.78
C TYR A 306 -13.62 -14.53 -11.46
N TYR A 307 -14.09 -13.74 -10.50
CA TYR A 307 -14.49 -14.21 -9.18
C TYR A 307 -15.95 -13.87 -8.83
N LEU A 308 -16.51 -14.66 -7.92
CA LEU A 308 -17.80 -14.47 -7.26
C LEU A 308 -17.55 -14.34 -5.75
N SER A 309 -18.02 -13.26 -5.13
CA SER A 309 -17.76 -12.99 -3.71
C SER A 309 -18.61 -13.84 -2.77
N GLU A 310 -18.13 -14.03 -1.54
CA GLU A 310 -18.84 -14.74 -0.46
C GLU A 310 -20.27 -14.20 -0.26
N TYR A 311 -20.47 -12.88 -0.39
CA TYR A 311 -21.78 -12.21 -0.27
C TYR A 311 -22.76 -12.52 -1.41
N MET A 312 -22.26 -12.96 -2.57
CA MET A 312 -23.04 -13.26 -3.77
C MET A 312 -23.19 -14.77 -4.05
N SER A 313 -22.37 -15.59 -3.40
CA SER A 313 -22.44 -17.07 -3.42
C SER A 313 -23.73 -17.64 -2.79
N GLU A 314 -24.08 -18.89 -3.13
CA GLU A 314 -25.21 -19.60 -2.47
C GLU A 314 -24.82 -20.30 -1.15
N ASP A 315 -23.52 -20.54 -0.90
CA ASP A 315 -23.02 -21.31 0.25
C ASP A 315 -22.18 -20.49 1.25
N GLY A 316 -21.78 -19.26 0.89
CA GLY A 316 -21.00 -18.35 1.72
C GLY A 316 -19.49 -18.40 1.48
N ALA A 317 -19.02 -18.89 0.33
CA ALA A 317 -17.60 -18.93 -0.04
C ALA A 317 -17.31 -18.01 -1.24
N ALA A 318 -16.08 -17.48 -1.30
CA ALA A 318 -15.58 -16.85 -2.53
C ALA A 318 -15.15 -17.94 -3.53
N HIS A 319 -15.57 -17.82 -4.78
CA HIS A 319 -15.20 -18.73 -5.87
C HIS A 319 -14.47 -17.98 -6.97
N GLN A 320 -13.49 -18.65 -7.60
CA GLN A 320 -12.75 -18.12 -8.73
C GLN A 320 -12.80 -19.07 -9.91
N TYR A 321 -12.77 -18.51 -11.10
CA TYR A 321 -12.89 -19.25 -12.34
C TYR A 321 -11.86 -18.77 -13.35
N TYR A 322 -11.34 -19.72 -14.13
CA TYR A 322 -10.58 -19.47 -15.34
C TYR A 322 -11.37 -20.00 -16.54
N ARG A 323 -11.32 -19.28 -17.66
CA ARG A 323 -11.94 -19.73 -18.91
C ARG A 323 -11.11 -19.35 -20.13
N ASN A 324 -10.92 -20.34 -20.99
CA ASN A 324 -10.32 -20.19 -22.31
C ASN A 324 -11.45 -19.96 -23.34
N LEU A 325 -11.51 -18.75 -23.89
CA LEU A 325 -12.54 -18.29 -24.81
C LEU A 325 -12.40 -18.93 -26.21
N ASN A 326 -11.19 -19.32 -26.61
CA ASN A 326 -10.95 -20.01 -27.88
C ASN A 326 -11.42 -21.47 -27.88
N THR A 327 -11.25 -22.19 -26.76
CA THR A 327 -11.63 -23.60 -26.64
C THR A 327 -13.03 -23.79 -26.05
N GLY A 328 -13.49 -22.85 -25.22
CA GLY A 328 -14.67 -22.99 -24.38
C GLY A 328 -14.44 -23.87 -23.14
N GLU A 329 -13.18 -24.08 -22.76
CA GLU A 329 -12.77 -24.79 -21.53
C GLU A 329 -12.86 -23.82 -20.34
N GLU A 330 -13.38 -24.30 -19.21
CA GLU A 330 -13.73 -23.50 -18.03
C GLU A 330 -13.48 -24.34 -16.76
N HIS A 331 -12.73 -23.79 -15.81
CA HIS A 331 -12.33 -24.48 -14.58
C HIS A 331 -12.51 -23.57 -13.36
N GLU A 332 -12.93 -24.15 -12.24
CA GLU A 332 -12.93 -23.52 -10.92
C GLU A 332 -11.51 -23.59 -10.32
N LEU A 333 -11.03 -22.47 -9.78
CA LEU A 333 -9.68 -22.32 -9.21
C LEU A 333 -9.71 -22.48 -7.68
N SER A 334 -8.54 -22.73 -7.08
CA SER A 334 -8.38 -22.66 -5.62
C SER A 334 -8.60 -21.22 -5.14
N ALA A 335 -9.41 -21.04 -4.10
CA ALA A 335 -9.65 -19.74 -3.46
C ALA A 335 -8.40 -19.13 -2.79
N GLU A 336 -7.28 -19.87 -2.75
CA GLU A 336 -5.98 -19.41 -2.27
C GLU A 336 -5.26 -18.46 -3.25
N LYS A 337 -5.76 -18.31 -4.48
CA LYS A 337 -5.32 -17.25 -5.39
C LYS A 337 -5.87 -15.93 -4.87
N ARG A 338 -4.99 -14.99 -4.47
CA ARG A 338 -5.41 -13.68 -3.97
C ARG A 338 -5.63 -12.71 -5.13
N ASN A 339 -4.53 -12.29 -5.76
CA ASN A 339 -4.48 -11.21 -6.75
C ASN A 339 -3.72 -11.70 -8.01
N VAL A 340 -4.14 -11.31 -9.21
CA VAL A 340 -3.38 -11.52 -10.46
C VAL A 340 -2.51 -10.30 -10.78
N ILE A 341 -1.23 -10.39 -10.41
CA ILE A 341 -0.27 -9.27 -10.45
C ILE A 341 0.53 -9.14 -11.75
N GLY A 342 0.35 -10.05 -12.72
CA GLY A 342 0.99 -9.94 -14.03
C GLY A 342 0.75 -11.13 -14.94
N ALA A 343 1.22 -11.05 -16.18
CA ALA A 343 1.10 -12.14 -17.16
C ALA A 343 2.20 -12.08 -18.24
N ASP A 344 2.44 -13.21 -18.88
CA ASP A 344 3.24 -13.31 -20.09
C ASP A 344 2.53 -14.20 -21.14
N VAL A 345 3.23 -14.47 -22.24
CA VAL A 345 2.71 -15.24 -23.38
C VAL A 345 2.50 -16.73 -23.09
N GLU A 346 2.96 -17.25 -21.94
CA GLU A 346 2.79 -18.64 -21.53
C GLU A 346 1.89 -18.81 -20.28
N GLY A 347 1.72 -17.78 -19.45
CA GLY A 347 0.94 -17.87 -18.21
C GLY A 347 0.75 -16.57 -17.42
N ILE A 348 0.21 -16.71 -16.21
CA ILE A 348 -0.07 -15.60 -15.28
C ILE A 348 0.71 -15.73 -13.97
N TYR A 349 1.06 -14.58 -13.41
CA TYR A 349 1.71 -14.39 -12.11
C TYR A 349 0.65 -13.98 -11.08
N TYR A 350 0.67 -14.58 -9.90
CA TYR A 350 -0.35 -14.35 -8.89
C TYR A 350 0.19 -14.47 -7.46
N MET A 351 -0.48 -13.79 -6.54
CA MET A 351 -0.19 -13.84 -5.11
C MET A 351 -1.03 -14.88 -4.38
N LYS A 352 -0.43 -15.50 -3.36
CA LYS A 352 -1.07 -16.33 -2.35
C LYS A 352 -0.64 -15.87 -0.96
N HIS A 353 -1.60 -15.47 -0.14
CA HIS A 353 -1.36 -15.13 1.26
C HIS A 353 -1.11 -16.40 2.09
N ASN A 354 -0.12 -16.38 3.00
CA ASN A 354 0.30 -17.54 3.79
C ASN A 354 0.24 -17.30 5.32
N SER A 355 -0.35 -16.19 5.77
CA SER A 355 -0.66 -15.91 7.18
C SER A 355 -2.09 -16.30 7.56
N GLU A 356 -2.26 -16.88 8.75
CA GLU A 356 -3.59 -17.09 9.37
C GLU A 356 -4.04 -15.90 10.23
N THR A 357 -3.13 -14.98 10.59
CA THR A 357 -3.39 -13.74 11.34
C THR A 357 -2.46 -12.60 10.89
N ASP A 358 -2.93 -11.36 10.97
CA ASP A 358 -2.17 -10.14 10.68
C ASP A 358 -1.26 -9.69 11.85
N LEU A 359 -1.19 -10.47 12.94
CA LEU A 359 -0.50 -10.13 14.19
C LEU A 359 1.01 -10.41 14.17
N HIS A 360 1.53 -10.98 13.10
CA HIS A 360 2.90 -11.47 12.97
C HIS A 360 3.50 -11.06 11.62
N GLN A 361 4.80 -11.29 11.44
CA GLN A 361 5.48 -11.21 10.15
C GLN A 361 4.68 -11.99 9.07
N THR A 362 3.93 -11.30 8.23
CA THR A 362 3.14 -11.95 7.17
C THR A 362 4.05 -12.36 6.02
N GLU A 363 3.71 -13.50 5.43
CA GLU A 363 4.43 -14.08 4.30
C GLU A 363 3.44 -14.18 3.14
N ASP A 364 3.67 -13.42 2.07
CA ASP A 364 2.92 -13.51 0.83
C ASP A 364 3.80 -14.20 -0.21
N GLN A 365 3.24 -15.10 -1.01
CA GLN A 365 3.98 -15.94 -1.94
C GLN A 365 3.59 -15.60 -3.37
N MET A 366 4.58 -15.33 -4.22
CA MET A 366 4.33 -15.21 -5.66
C MET A 366 4.45 -16.58 -6.34
N TRP A 367 3.49 -16.86 -7.22
CA TRP A 367 3.39 -18.08 -7.99
C TRP A 367 3.17 -17.75 -9.47
N TYR A 368 3.54 -18.68 -10.36
CA TYR A 368 3.32 -18.60 -11.80
C TYR A 368 2.57 -19.84 -12.30
N GLN A 369 1.59 -19.67 -13.20
CA GLN A 369 0.78 -20.77 -13.73
C GLN A 369 0.51 -20.57 -15.22
N THR A 370 0.92 -21.53 -16.04
CA THR A 370 0.75 -21.48 -17.51
C THR A 370 -0.70 -21.69 -17.93
N TYR A 371 -1.12 -21.14 -19.08
CA TYR A 371 -2.45 -21.41 -19.65
C TYR A 371 -2.67 -22.92 -19.88
N ASP A 372 -1.64 -23.64 -20.33
CA ASP A 372 -1.63 -25.11 -20.46
C ASP A 372 -1.92 -25.83 -19.11
N SER A 373 -1.54 -25.25 -17.97
CA SER A 373 -1.80 -25.79 -16.64
C SER A 373 -3.15 -25.35 -16.05
N LEU A 374 -3.62 -24.15 -16.41
CA LEU A 374 -4.99 -23.66 -16.13
C LEU A 374 -6.04 -24.50 -16.88
N ASP A 375 -5.84 -24.75 -18.17
CA ASP A 375 -6.65 -25.65 -19.03
C ASP A 375 -6.70 -27.10 -18.49
N GLN A 376 -5.81 -27.49 -17.57
CA GLN A 376 -5.74 -28.82 -16.96
C GLN A 376 -6.08 -28.85 -15.46
N GLY A 377 -6.37 -27.71 -14.83
CA GLY A 377 -6.65 -27.61 -13.39
C GLY A 377 -5.47 -28.05 -12.50
N TRP A 378 -4.23 -27.76 -12.91
CA TRP A 378 -3.01 -28.07 -12.14
C TRP A 378 -2.54 -26.84 -11.35
N GLU A 379 -1.94 -27.06 -10.18
CA GLU A 379 -1.33 -25.98 -9.37
C GLU A 379 -0.19 -25.28 -10.11
N GLY A 380 0.04 -24.01 -9.78
CA GLY A 380 1.17 -23.23 -10.28
C GLY A 380 2.52 -23.64 -9.69
N GLN A 381 3.59 -23.02 -10.18
CA GLN A 381 4.93 -23.07 -9.62
C GLN A 381 5.15 -21.90 -8.66
N TYR A 382 5.56 -22.18 -7.43
CA TYR A 382 6.09 -21.19 -6.49
C TYR A 382 7.35 -20.52 -7.05
N LEU A 383 7.40 -19.18 -7.01
CA LEU A 383 8.58 -18.41 -7.42
C LEU A 383 9.42 -18.02 -6.20
N TYR A 384 8.91 -17.13 -5.35
CA TYR A 384 9.53 -16.72 -4.09
C TYR A 384 8.51 -16.12 -3.11
N GLN A 385 9.00 -15.75 -1.93
CA GLN A 385 8.24 -15.21 -0.80
C GLN A 385 8.57 -13.73 -0.59
N ILE A 386 7.53 -12.92 -0.55
CA ILE A 386 7.53 -11.54 -0.07
C ILE A 386 7.33 -11.58 1.45
N THR A 387 8.03 -10.71 2.17
CA THR A 387 7.93 -10.60 3.64
C THR A 387 7.50 -9.20 4.02
N TRP A 388 6.50 -9.12 4.89
CA TRP A 388 6.18 -7.93 5.69
C TRP A 388 6.76 -8.09 7.09
N SER A 389 7.29 -7.02 7.69
CA SER A 389 7.84 -7.03 9.05
C SER A 389 8.05 -5.60 9.57
N PRO A 390 8.41 -5.37 10.86
CA PRO A 390 8.83 -4.05 11.35
C PRO A 390 9.97 -3.41 10.56
N TYR A 391 10.78 -4.26 9.91
CA TYR A 391 11.91 -3.83 9.11
C TYR A 391 11.52 -3.53 7.65
N ILE A 392 10.40 -4.07 7.19
CA ILE A 392 10.00 -4.17 5.78
C ILE A 392 8.47 -4.00 5.72
N LYS A 393 7.98 -2.76 5.76
CA LYS A 393 6.55 -2.45 5.96
C LYS A 393 5.72 -2.42 4.67
N ASN A 394 6.28 -1.96 3.55
CA ASN A 394 5.50 -1.68 2.33
C ASN A 394 5.85 -2.64 1.17
N ASN A 395 6.55 -3.74 1.43
CA ASN A 395 7.14 -4.58 0.38
C ASN A 395 6.13 -5.45 -0.38
N LEU A 396 4.95 -5.74 0.19
CA LEU A 396 3.85 -6.33 -0.58
C LEU A 396 3.37 -5.34 -1.63
N ASP A 397 2.94 -4.14 -1.19
CA ASP A 397 2.47 -3.07 -2.06
C ASP A 397 3.49 -2.72 -3.14
N LEU A 398 4.78 -2.65 -2.80
CA LEU A 398 5.84 -2.41 -3.77
C LEU A 398 5.91 -3.51 -4.84
N VAL A 399 5.87 -4.79 -4.47
CA VAL A 399 5.95 -5.90 -5.44
C VAL A 399 4.70 -5.98 -6.31
N GLU A 400 3.50 -5.91 -5.71
CA GLU A 400 2.24 -5.95 -6.47
C GLU A 400 2.16 -4.77 -7.46
N ASN A 401 2.60 -3.58 -7.05
CA ASN A 401 2.54 -2.35 -7.85
C ASN A 401 3.85 -2.03 -8.60
N SER A 402 4.71 -3.02 -8.86
CA SER A 402 5.92 -2.82 -9.68
C SER A 402 6.31 -4.02 -10.55
N LEU A 403 5.44 -5.01 -10.72
CA LEU A 403 5.74 -6.27 -11.39
C LEU A 403 5.83 -6.13 -12.93
N LEU A 404 7.03 -5.97 -13.48
CA LEU A 404 7.28 -6.05 -14.92
C LEU A 404 7.71 -7.47 -15.31
N THR A 405 6.82 -8.18 -16.00
CA THR A 405 7.11 -9.52 -16.55
C THR A 405 7.37 -9.47 -18.05
N LEU A 406 8.43 -10.15 -18.50
CA LEU A 406 8.81 -10.31 -19.89
C LEU A 406 8.78 -11.80 -20.27
N SER A 407 8.47 -12.09 -21.54
CA SER A 407 8.46 -13.45 -22.08
C SER A 407 9.74 -14.23 -21.74
N HIS A 408 9.62 -15.53 -21.47
CA HIS A 408 10.69 -16.42 -20.99
C HIS A 408 11.10 -16.18 -19.52
N GLY A 409 10.12 -15.93 -18.64
CA GLY A 409 10.29 -15.98 -17.20
C GLY A 409 11.34 -15.01 -16.64
N ALA A 410 11.51 -13.87 -17.31
CA ALA A 410 12.32 -12.75 -16.85
C ALA A 410 11.38 -11.72 -16.20
N LEU A 411 11.61 -11.46 -14.93
CA LEU A 411 10.81 -10.61 -14.06
C LEU A 411 11.69 -9.47 -13.55
N TYR A 412 11.11 -8.27 -13.46
CA TYR A 412 11.66 -7.12 -12.78
C TYR A 412 10.63 -6.56 -11.81
N VAL A 413 11.09 -6.02 -10.70
CA VAL A 413 10.25 -5.66 -9.56
C VAL A 413 11.01 -4.69 -8.65
N ILE A 414 10.30 -3.84 -7.92
CA ILE A 414 10.85 -3.00 -6.86
C ILE A 414 10.59 -3.68 -5.52
N GLU A 415 11.64 -3.90 -4.74
CA GLU A 415 11.58 -4.56 -3.44
C GLU A 415 12.24 -3.71 -2.35
N ASP A 416 11.66 -3.69 -1.16
CA ASP A 416 12.29 -3.13 0.03
C ASP A 416 12.88 -4.25 0.90
N SER A 417 14.18 -4.15 1.16
CA SER A 417 14.91 -5.00 2.10
C SER A 417 15.00 -4.41 3.51
N GLY A 418 14.40 -3.23 3.72
CA GLY A 418 14.42 -2.47 4.97
C GLY A 418 15.59 -1.51 5.06
N ASP A 419 16.79 -1.97 4.70
CA ASP A 419 17.96 -1.11 4.45
C ASP A 419 17.86 -0.42 3.09
N GLN A 420 17.66 -1.21 2.03
CA GLN A 420 17.73 -0.76 0.64
C GLN A 420 16.42 -1.08 -0.08
N THR A 421 15.88 -0.09 -0.78
CA THR A 421 14.83 -0.32 -1.77
C THR A 421 15.49 -0.42 -3.15
N VAL A 422 15.24 -1.51 -3.87
CA VAL A 422 16.01 -1.91 -5.05
C VAL A 422 15.10 -2.23 -6.23
N PHE A 423 15.54 -1.90 -7.45
CA PHE A 423 15.03 -2.53 -8.66
C PHE A 423 15.75 -3.88 -8.82
N ALA A 424 15.02 -4.96 -8.59
CA ALA A 424 15.51 -6.33 -8.68
C ALA A 424 15.18 -6.96 -10.04
N SER A 425 16.01 -7.92 -10.45
CA SER A 425 15.83 -8.75 -11.62
C SER A 425 15.84 -10.22 -11.21
N TYR A 426 14.87 -10.98 -11.71
CA TYR A 426 14.66 -12.40 -11.42
C TYR A 426 14.45 -13.17 -12.72
N ASN A 427 15.27 -14.19 -12.99
CA ASN A 427 15.00 -15.18 -14.04
C ASN A 427 14.75 -16.56 -13.42
N TRP A 428 13.48 -16.87 -13.18
CA TRP A 428 13.07 -18.08 -12.46
C TRP A 428 13.27 -19.36 -13.29
N LEU A 429 13.32 -19.27 -14.63
CA LEU A 429 13.72 -20.39 -15.50
C LEU A 429 15.18 -20.81 -15.34
N ARG A 430 16.07 -19.88 -14.95
CA ARG A 430 17.50 -20.13 -14.73
C ARG A 430 17.88 -20.25 -13.25
N GLY A 431 17.03 -19.78 -12.34
CA GLY A 431 17.35 -19.66 -10.92
C GLY A 431 18.38 -18.57 -10.63
N GLU A 432 18.33 -17.48 -11.38
CA GLU A 432 19.24 -16.34 -11.29
C GLU A 432 18.47 -15.11 -10.76
N SER A 433 19.07 -14.36 -9.83
CA SER A 433 18.52 -13.09 -9.33
C SER A 433 19.63 -12.08 -9.02
N GLU A 434 19.34 -10.79 -9.17
CA GLU A 434 20.30 -9.69 -8.99
C GLU A 434 19.58 -8.38 -8.60
N ASN A 435 20.10 -7.66 -7.60
CA ASN A 435 19.68 -6.29 -7.28
C ASN A 435 20.28 -5.36 -8.35
N ALA A 436 19.55 -5.16 -9.45
CA ALA A 436 20.04 -4.45 -10.64
C ALA A 436 20.35 -2.97 -10.37
N VAL A 437 19.53 -2.30 -9.56
CA VAL A 437 19.75 -0.89 -9.14
C VAL A 437 19.33 -0.71 -7.67
N VAL A 438 20.13 0.00 -6.88
CA VAL A 438 19.70 0.51 -5.57
C VAL A 438 19.04 1.87 -5.79
N LEU A 439 17.75 1.97 -5.45
CA LEU A 439 16.93 3.18 -5.65
C LEU A 439 16.94 4.07 -4.39
N ALA A 440 16.98 3.45 -3.21
CA ALA A 440 17.19 4.10 -1.93
C ALA A 440 18.09 3.26 -1.03
N ASP A 441 18.92 3.89 -0.19
CA ASP A 441 19.73 3.24 0.85
C ASP A 441 19.63 4.04 2.15
N ARG A 442 18.98 3.44 3.14
CA ARG A 442 18.69 4.03 4.45
C ARG A 442 19.81 3.79 5.47
N GLU A 443 20.78 2.92 5.17
CA GLU A 443 21.88 2.49 6.05
C GLU A 443 21.45 2.09 7.50
N ILE A 444 20.20 1.65 7.71
CA ILE A 444 19.62 1.42 9.05
C ILE A 444 20.39 0.36 9.84
N ASN A 445 20.88 -0.69 9.17
CA ASN A 445 21.71 -1.74 9.77
C ASN A 445 23.01 -1.24 10.43
N GLN A 446 23.47 -0.01 10.09
CA GLN A 446 24.63 0.61 10.71
C GLN A 446 24.26 1.29 12.04
N ILE A 447 23.01 1.74 12.16
CA ILE A 447 22.43 2.42 13.32
C ILE A 447 21.91 1.40 14.34
N GLY A 448 21.11 0.44 13.91
CA GLY A 448 20.46 -0.55 14.77
C GLY A 448 19.58 -1.53 14.01
N GLN A 449 18.64 -2.16 14.71
CA GLN A 449 17.69 -3.13 14.15
C GLN A 449 16.31 -2.97 14.82
N PHE A 450 15.25 -3.07 14.01
CA PHE A 450 13.88 -3.16 14.52
C PHE A 450 13.56 -4.57 15.05
N TYR A 451 12.61 -4.65 15.97
CA TYR A 451 12.02 -5.88 16.48
C TYR A 451 10.52 -5.67 16.76
N TYR A 452 9.79 -6.75 17.00
CA TYR A 452 8.42 -6.70 17.50
C TYR A 452 8.21 -7.73 18.61
N GLU A 453 7.22 -7.47 19.45
CA GLU A 453 6.61 -8.42 20.37
C GLU A 453 5.10 -8.44 20.06
N ALA A 454 4.53 -9.64 19.90
CA ALA A 454 3.12 -9.81 19.56
C ALA A 454 2.56 -11.10 20.18
N ASP A 455 1.31 -11.04 20.67
CA ASP A 455 0.64 -12.14 21.38
C ASP A 455 -0.89 -11.97 21.34
N GLU A 456 -1.63 -13.05 21.58
CA GLU A 456 -3.10 -13.08 21.63
C GLU A 456 -3.61 -13.82 22.88
N GLU A 457 -4.54 -13.22 23.63
CA GLU A 457 -5.20 -13.88 24.76
C GLU A 457 -6.54 -14.46 24.31
N LEU A 458 -6.63 -15.78 24.19
CA LEU A 458 -7.85 -16.50 23.82
C LEU A 458 -8.72 -16.81 25.04
N CYS A 459 -10.03 -16.55 24.94
CA CYS A 459 -11.01 -16.86 25.98
C CYS A 459 -11.11 -18.38 26.25
N GLU A 460 -10.91 -18.82 27.50
CA GLU A 460 -10.91 -20.25 27.86
C GLU A 460 -12.22 -20.99 27.49
N ASP A 461 -13.37 -20.32 27.52
CA ASP A 461 -14.69 -20.94 27.34
C ASP A 461 -15.15 -21.03 25.87
N CYS A 462 -14.59 -20.22 24.95
CA CYS A 462 -15.02 -20.20 23.54
C CYS A 462 -13.90 -20.21 22.48
N GLY A 463 -12.63 -20.00 22.88
CA GLY A 463 -11.49 -19.99 21.97
C GLY A 463 -11.41 -18.80 21.01
N LYS A 464 -12.22 -17.75 21.22
CA LYS A 464 -12.05 -16.46 20.52
C LYS A 464 -10.98 -15.60 21.20
N PRO A 465 -10.21 -14.78 20.47
CA PRO A 465 -9.39 -13.74 21.07
C PRO A 465 -10.24 -12.76 21.89
N VAL A 466 -9.71 -12.32 23.01
CA VAL A 466 -10.26 -11.28 23.90
C VAL A 466 -9.55 -9.96 23.64
N TYR A 467 -8.22 -10.02 23.56
CA TYR A 467 -7.40 -8.99 22.98
C TYR A 467 -6.15 -9.58 22.31
N ALA A 468 -5.58 -8.83 21.37
CA ALA A 468 -4.28 -9.10 20.77
C ALA A 468 -3.42 -7.83 20.75
N TYR A 469 -2.11 -7.99 20.56
CA TYR A 469 -1.23 -6.85 20.29
C TYR A 469 -0.10 -7.18 19.33
N TYR A 470 0.37 -6.14 18.64
CA TYR A 470 1.59 -6.09 17.84
C TYR A 470 2.30 -4.79 18.17
N ILE A 471 3.47 -4.86 18.80
CA ILE A 471 4.20 -3.69 19.29
C ILE A 471 5.65 -3.76 18.86
N GLU A 472 6.08 -2.77 18.08
CA GLU A 472 7.43 -2.62 17.57
C GLU A 472 8.38 -1.95 18.57
N GLY A 473 9.67 -2.11 18.32
CA GLY A 473 10.74 -1.45 19.04
C GLY A 473 12.03 -1.42 18.22
N PHE A 474 13.01 -0.65 18.70
CA PHE A 474 14.29 -0.48 18.02
C PHE A 474 15.47 -0.68 18.96
N THR A 475 16.51 -1.38 18.50
CA THR A 475 17.76 -1.60 19.25
C THR A 475 18.94 -0.98 18.50
N LEU A 476 19.56 0.05 19.08
CA LEU A 476 20.81 0.64 18.57
C LEU A 476 21.97 -0.35 18.70
N ASN A 477 22.86 -0.35 17.71
CA ASN A 477 24.04 -1.22 17.62
C ASN A 477 25.11 -1.01 18.71
N GLY A 478 24.97 0.00 19.58
CA GLY A 478 26.00 0.34 20.57
C GLY A 478 27.25 0.99 19.95
N SER A 479 27.09 1.71 18.83
CA SER A 479 28.19 2.37 18.13
C SER A 479 28.60 3.71 18.76
N MET A 480 27.74 4.32 19.58
CA MET A 480 28.00 5.56 20.33
C MET A 480 27.85 5.41 21.86
N PRO A 481 28.48 6.29 22.67
CA PRO A 481 28.54 6.11 24.13
C PRO A 481 27.19 6.14 24.88
N GLY A 482 26.16 6.76 24.30
CA GLY A 482 24.82 6.88 24.86
C GLY A 482 23.85 5.76 24.45
N ASP A 483 24.16 5.00 23.40
CA ASP A 483 23.25 4.01 22.80
C ASP A 483 22.71 2.98 23.82
N GLU A 484 23.56 2.49 24.73
CA GLU A 484 23.16 1.52 25.78
C GLU A 484 22.07 2.11 26.70
N ALA A 485 22.15 3.40 27.04
CA ALA A 485 21.17 4.10 27.86
C ALA A 485 19.94 4.61 27.08
N ILE A 486 19.98 4.58 25.73
CA ILE A 486 18.83 4.83 24.87
C ILE A 486 18.04 3.53 24.70
N ASN A 487 18.72 2.41 24.46
CA ASN A 487 18.11 1.07 24.41
C ASN A 487 17.39 0.72 25.73
N GLU A 488 17.95 1.06 26.90
CA GLU A 488 17.26 0.90 28.20
C GLU A 488 15.90 1.65 28.23
N LYS A 489 15.80 2.84 27.62
CA LYS A 489 14.54 3.61 27.57
C LYS A 489 13.55 3.07 26.55
N ILE A 490 14.03 2.67 25.36
CA ILE A 490 13.19 2.08 24.32
C ILE A 490 12.52 0.82 24.86
N GLN A 491 13.28 -0.04 25.55
CA GLN A 491 12.72 -1.19 26.24
C GLN A 491 11.73 -0.80 27.35
N GLU A 492 12.01 0.22 28.17
CA GLU A 492 11.02 0.72 29.17
C GLU A 492 9.71 1.25 28.53
N ILE A 493 9.75 1.74 27.28
CA ILE A 493 8.56 2.14 26.51
C ILE A 493 7.81 0.90 26.00
N THR A 494 8.48 0.00 25.27
CA THR A 494 7.87 -1.23 24.72
C THR A 494 7.31 -2.13 25.82
N ASP A 495 8.05 -2.37 26.91
CA ASP A 495 7.57 -3.10 28.11
C ASP A 495 6.30 -2.47 28.71
N SER A 496 6.21 -1.12 28.67
CA SER A 496 5.05 -0.38 29.17
C SER A 496 3.85 -0.44 28.22
N MET A 497 4.06 -0.50 26.90
CA MET A 497 2.99 -0.69 25.93
C MET A 497 2.41 -2.11 26.05
N ILE A 498 3.25 -3.15 26.03
CA ILE A 498 2.86 -4.55 26.26
C ILE A 498 2.13 -4.70 27.60
N GLY A 499 2.67 -4.10 28.66
CA GLY A 499 2.07 -4.13 30.00
C GLY A 499 0.71 -3.43 30.14
N ASN A 500 0.30 -2.64 29.13
CA ASN A 500 -1.01 -1.98 29.05
C ASN A 500 -1.97 -2.65 28.04
N ALA A 501 -1.49 -3.49 27.11
CA ALA A 501 -2.28 -4.05 26.02
C ALA A 501 -3.54 -4.79 26.49
N ALA A 502 -3.46 -5.58 27.57
CA ALA A 502 -4.62 -6.23 28.20
C ALA A 502 -5.73 -5.27 28.67
N GLY A 503 -5.49 -3.95 28.65
CA GLY A 503 -6.46 -2.90 28.94
C GLY A 503 -7.43 -2.57 27.81
N VAL A 504 -7.23 -3.07 26.57
CA VAL A 504 -8.19 -2.89 25.46
C VAL A 504 -9.24 -4.02 25.36
N GLY A 505 -9.00 -5.15 26.02
CA GLY A 505 -9.95 -6.25 26.16
C GLY A 505 -11.12 -5.96 27.11
N VAL A 506 -12.05 -6.90 27.21
CA VAL A 506 -13.25 -6.81 28.07
C VAL A 506 -13.30 -7.94 29.11
N ASP A 507 -14.16 -7.78 30.13
CA ASP A 507 -14.36 -8.76 31.21
C ASP A 507 -15.14 -9.98 30.69
N GLU A 508 -14.71 -11.19 31.05
CA GLU A 508 -15.16 -12.46 30.42
C GLU A 508 -16.68 -12.67 30.52
N GLU A 509 -17.32 -12.18 31.60
CA GLU A 509 -18.76 -12.36 31.83
C GLU A 509 -19.65 -11.66 30.77
N GLU A 510 -19.14 -10.72 29.96
CA GLU A 510 -19.94 -9.95 28.99
C GLU A 510 -19.77 -10.44 27.53
N TYR A 511 -18.74 -11.23 27.22
CA TYR A 511 -18.32 -11.58 25.85
C TYR A 511 -19.17 -12.65 25.14
N HIS A 512 -20.07 -13.34 25.85
CA HIS A 512 -20.74 -14.56 25.37
C HIS A 512 -22.20 -14.40 24.94
N GLU A 513 -22.85 -13.24 25.12
CA GLU A 513 -24.31 -13.10 24.84
C GLU A 513 -24.66 -12.52 23.45
N GLU A 514 -23.76 -11.82 22.74
CA GLU A 514 -24.04 -11.23 21.42
C GLU A 514 -22.98 -11.55 20.34
N ALA A 515 -23.40 -11.53 19.07
CA ALA A 515 -22.63 -12.06 17.94
C ALA A 515 -21.68 -11.07 17.24
N TYR A 516 -21.61 -9.81 17.71
CA TYR A 516 -20.93 -8.69 17.05
C TYR A 516 -19.97 -7.93 17.99
N TYR A 517 -19.15 -8.66 18.73
CA TYR A 517 -17.95 -8.10 19.37
C TYR A 517 -16.74 -8.42 18.51
N MET A 518 -16.07 -7.35 18.06
CA MET A 518 -14.66 -7.40 17.64
C MET A 518 -13.79 -7.57 18.89
N GLU A 519 -12.64 -8.22 18.74
CA GLU A 519 -11.59 -8.27 19.77
C GLU A 519 -11.07 -6.88 20.13
N GLY A 520 -10.38 -6.75 21.26
CA GLY A 520 -9.55 -5.57 21.50
C GLY A 520 -8.21 -5.73 20.79
N SER A 521 -7.66 -4.67 20.19
CA SER A 521 -6.32 -4.72 19.61
C SER A 521 -5.48 -3.48 19.93
N VAL A 522 -4.17 -3.68 20.06
CA VAL A 522 -3.17 -2.62 20.10
C VAL A 522 -2.16 -2.91 19.00
N THR A 523 -2.17 -2.10 17.94
CA THR A 523 -1.04 -2.03 17.01
C THR A 523 -0.19 -0.82 17.37
N CYS A 524 1.13 -0.97 17.34
CA CYS A 524 2.07 0.12 17.51
C CYS A 524 3.33 -0.15 16.69
N GLU A 525 3.53 0.67 15.67
CA GLU A 525 4.71 0.69 14.81
C GLU A 525 5.74 1.70 15.29
N VAL A 526 7.00 1.52 14.85
CA VAL A 526 8.09 2.46 15.08
C VAL A 526 8.71 2.90 13.76
N ASP A 527 9.12 4.15 13.66
CA ASP A 527 9.92 4.69 12.56
C ASP A 527 11.12 5.51 13.08
N LEU A 528 12.24 5.47 12.35
CA LEU A 528 13.35 6.41 12.52
C LEU A 528 13.03 7.72 11.78
N SER A 529 12.04 8.48 12.27
CA SER A 529 11.58 9.70 11.58
C SER A 529 12.69 10.74 11.41
N TYR A 530 13.70 10.75 12.29
CA TYR A 530 14.90 11.57 12.14
C TYR A 530 16.16 10.84 12.59
N TYR A 531 17.27 10.94 11.86
CA TYR A 531 18.58 10.53 12.38
C TYR A 531 19.75 11.27 11.71
N ASN A 532 20.86 11.38 12.44
CA ASN A 532 22.17 11.76 11.90
C ASN A 532 23.32 11.14 12.72
N ASP A 533 24.56 11.55 12.46
CA ASP A 533 25.80 11.13 13.17
C ASP A 533 25.76 11.22 14.70
N ARG A 534 24.76 11.88 15.30
CA ARG A 534 24.64 12.08 16.76
C ARG A 534 23.22 11.99 17.31
N TYR A 535 22.21 12.41 16.56
CA TYR A 535 20.83 12.46 17.05
C TYR A 535 20.01 11.34 16.41
N ILE A 536 19.07 10.76 17.18
CA ILE A 536 18.07 9.83 16.68
C ILE A 536 16.71 10.20 17.25
N GLY A 537 15.75 10.42 16.37
CA GLY A 537 14.33 10.58 16.65
C GLY A 537 13.61 9.29 16.30
N LEU A 538 12.91 8.71 17.27
CA LEU A 538 12.03 7.58 17.09
C LEU A 538 10.58 8.05 17.24
N LEU A 539 9.74 7.61 16.32
CA LEU A 539 8.31 7.91 16.27
C LEU A 539 7.56 6.60 16.50
N TRP A 540 6.76 6.51 17.56
CA TRP A 540 5.80 5.42 17.74
C TRP A 540 4.46 5.88 17.20
N SER A 541 3.88 5.13 16.27
CA SER A 541 2.56 5.38 15.68
C SER A 541 1.68 4.16 15.97
N GLY A 542 0.54 4.34 16.63
CA GLY A 542 -0.27 3.21 17.09
C GLY A 542 -1.76 3.48 17.12
N TYR A 543 -2.53 2.41 17.33
CA TYR A 543 -3.98 2.40 17.28
C TYR A 543 -4.54 1.45 18.35
N ASP A 544 -5.14 2.04 19.39
CA ASP A 544 -5.80 1.30 20.47
C ASP A 544 -7.28 1.06 20.12
N TYR A 545 -7.64 -0.13 19.66
CA TYR A 545 -9.03 -0.55 19.48
C TYR A 545 -9.55 -1.26 20.72
N TYR A 546 -10.43 -0.59 21.48
CA TYR A 546 -11.13 -1.20 22.62
C TYR A 546 -12.25 -2.11 22.13
N SER A 547 -12.34 -3.35 22.64
CA SER A 547 -13.38 -4.32 22.24
C SER A 547 -14.79 -3.72 22.37
N GLY A 548 -15.56 -3.73 21.27
CA GLY A 548 -16.91 -3.17 21.20
C GLY A 548 -16.96 -1.64 20.99
N ALA A 549 -15.84 -0.97 20.75
CA ALA A 549 -15.82 0.44 20.34
C ALA A 549 -16.31 0.63 18.89
N ALA A 550 -16.73 1.86 18.55
CA ALA A 550 -17.15 2.20 17.19
C ALA A 550 -15.96 2.33 16.21
N HIS A 551 -14.77 2.59 16.74
CA HIS A 551 -13.46 2.73 16.11
C HIS A 551 -12.41 2.72 17.22
N GLY A 552 -11.13 2.59 16.88
CA GLY A 552 -10.03 2.72 17.83
C GLY A 552 -9.65 4.18 18.09
N MET A 553 -8.52 4.36 18.77
CA MET A 553 -7.90 5.67 18.99
C MET A 553 -6.48 5.66 18.40
N PRO A 554 -6.21 6.37 17.30
CA PRO A 554 -4.85 6.56 16.83
C PRO A 554 -4.08 7.47 17.79
N TYR A 555 -2.79 7.21 17.91
CA TYR A 555 -1.84 8.05 18.65
C TYR A 555 -0.47 8.03 17.97
N THR A 556 0.28 9.09 18.22
CA THR A 556 1.69 9.22 17.84
C THR A 556 2.47 9.74 19.04
N ASP A 557 3.66 9.22 19.29
CA ASP A 557 4.54 9.59 20.40
C ASP A 557 6.01 9.67 19.93
N PHE A 558 6.65 10.83 20.04
CA PHE A 558 7.99 11.07 19.50
C PHE A 558 9.05 11.21 20.60
N ARG A 559 10.25 10.62 20.40
CA ARG A 559 11.40 10.77 21.30
C ARG A 559 12.69 11.06 20.54
N LEU A 560 13.33 12.18 20.85
CA LEU A 560 14.65 12.56 20.35
C LEU A 560 15.75 12.28 21.39
N TYR A 561 16.84 11.66 20.96
CA TYR A 561 17.97 11.28 21.81
C TYR A 561 19.32 11.77 21.29
N ASP A 562 20.20 12.19 22.20
CA ASP A 562 21.61 12.48 21.92
C ASP A 562 22.46 11.23 22.16
N ARG A 563 22.92 10.59 21.09
CA ARG A 563 23.67 9.33 21.13
C ARG A 563 25.07 9.45 21.73
N GLU A 564 25.61 10.67 21.89
CA GLU A 564 26.88 10.88 22.62
C GLU A 564 26.68 10.88 24.14
N THR A 565 25.49 11.21 24.66
CA THR A 565 25.22 11.34 26.11
C THR A 565 24.22 10.33 26.67
N GLY A 566 23.32 9.81 25.84
CA GLY A 566 22.15 9.03 26.26
C GLY A 566 21.03 9.89 26.85
N GLU A 567 21.09 11.21 26.73
CA GLU A 567 20.05 12.12 27.20
C GLU A 567 18.89 12.22 26.20
N GLU A 568 17.67 12.38 26.72
CA GLU A 568 16.47 12.69 25.93
C GLU A 568 16.40 14.21 25.76
N LEU A 569 15.92 14.67 24.60
CA LEU A 569 15.85 16.08 24.24
C LEU A 569 14.41 16.45 23.87
N TYR A 570 13.89 17.50 24.50
CA TYR A 570 12.56 18.02 24.21
C TYR A 570 12.62 19.23 23.26
N LEU A 571 11.46 19.64 22.70
CA LEU A 571 11.43 20.75 21.75
C LEU A 571 11.99 22.05 22.34
N ASP A 572 11.77 22.32 23.63
CA ASP A 572 12.33 23.50 24.30
C ASP A 572 13.82 23.36 24.68
N ASP A 573 14.42 22.16 24.60
CA ASP A 573 15.87 21.96 24.67
C ASP A 573 16.55 22.21 23.32
N ILE A 574 15.89 21.92 22.19
CA ILE A 574 16.47 22.03 20.84
C ILE A 574 16.11 23.33 20.10
N LEU A 575 14.97 23.95 20.39
CA LEU A 575 14.48 25.14 19.66
C LEU A 575 15.11 26.43 20.20
N ALA A 576 15.63 27.28 19.30
CA ALA A 576 16.14 28.63 19.61
C ALA A 576 15.16 29.76 19.25
N SER A 577 14.12 29.49 18.46
CA SER A 577 12.96 30.39 18.29
C SER A 577 12.25 30.60 19.63
N SER A 578 11.56 31.73 19.81
CA SER A 578 10.70 31.92 20.99
C SER A 578 9.35 31.20 20.84
N GLU A 579 8.64 31.03 21.95
CA GLU A 579 7.27 30.49 21.98
C GLU A 579 6.33 31.27 21.05
N GLU A 580 6.46 32.61 21.02
CA GLU A 580 5.66 33.48 20.15
C GLU A 580 6.08 33.41 18.68
N GLU A 581 7.32 33.01 18.37
CA GLU A 581 7.74 32.72 16.99
C GLU A 581 7.18 31.37 16.53
N LEU A 582 7.20 30.34 17.39
CA LEU A 582 6.61 29.01 17.09
C LEU A 582 5.09 29.11 16.90
N ASN A 583 4.37 29.68 17.86
CA ASN A 583 2.92 29.87 17.81
C ASN A 583 2.47 30.62 16.54
N ALA A 584 3.19 31.68 16.14
CA ALA A 584 2.87 32.45 14.94
C ALA A 584 3.12 31.69 13.64
N ILE A 585 4.08 30.75 13.61
CA ILE A 585 4.31 29.89 12.44
C ILE A 585 3.27 28.77 12.38
N VAL A 586 3.01 28.05 13.48
CA VAL A 586 1.99 26.99 13.54
C VAL A 586 0.62 27.54 13.16
N THR A 587 0.20 28.66 13.77
CA THR A 587 -1.08 29.32 13.46
C THR A 587 -1.15 29.71 11.99
N ARG A 588 -0.09 30.32 11.42
CA ARG A 588 -0.04 30.69 10.00
C ARG A 588 -0.19 29.48 9.08
N MET A 589 0.52 28.38 9.33
CA MET A 589 0.45 27.21 8.45
C MET A 589 -0.95 26.56 8.47
N PHE A 590 -1.62 26.51 9.63
CA PHE A 590 -3.01 26.03 9.70
C PHE A 590 -4.01 27.05 9.11
N GLU A 591 -3.81 28.36 9.30
CA GLU A 591 -4.60 29.40 8.62
C GLU A 591 -4.45 29.31 7.09
N GLU A 592 -3.26 29.00 6.58
CA GLU A 592 -2.98 28.81 5.15
C GLU A 592 -3.54 27.48 4.61
N ARG A 593 -3.53 26.40 5.40
CA ARG A 593 -4.10 25.08 5.03
C ARG A 593 -5.65 25.09 4.96
N HIS A 594 -6.30 25.91 5.79
CA HIS A 594 -7.77 25.90 5.95
C HIS A 594 -8.43 27.27 5.62
N ASP A 595 -7.81 28.11 4.77
CA ASP A 595 -8.37 29.43 4.43
C ASP A 595 -9.74 29.30 3.74
N GLY A 596 -10.76 29.88 4.36
CA GLY A 596 -12.13 29.93 3.84
C GLY A 596 -13.07 28.82 4.33
N ASP A 597 -12.61 27.82 5.08
CA ASP A 597 -13.51 26.82 5.67
C ASP A 597 -14.13 27.29 7.00
N GLU A 598 -15.44 27.46 7.02
CA GLU A 598 -16.21 27.83 8.22
C GLU A 598 -16.19 26.71 9.29
N ILE A 599 -15.86 25.45 8.95
CA ILE A 599 -15.73 24.34 9.91
C ILE A 599 -14.52 24.56 10.83
N TRP A 600 -13.44 25.13 10.31
CA TRP A 600 -12.17 25.32 11.04
C TRP A 600 -12.12 26.59 11.90
N GLU A 601 -13.14 27.46 11.92
CA GLU A 601 -13.14 28.71 12.72
C GLU A 601 -12.80 28.46 14.20
N TRP A 602 -13.35 27.40 14.79
CA TRP A 602 -13.05 27.03 16.19
C TRP A 602 -11.66 26.39 16.37
N GLY A 603 -11.23 25.53 15.44
CA GLY A 603 -9.92 24.89 15.48
C GLY A 603 -8.80 25.93 15.39
N LEU A 604 -8.92 26.88 14.45
CA LEU A 604 -7.96 27.97 14.28
C LEU A 604 -7.93 28.93 15.49
N GLU A 605 -9.09 29.28 16.08
CA GLU A 605 -9.12 30.04 17.35
C GLU A 605 -8.36 29.29 18.45
N TYR A 606 -8.63 27.99 18.62
CA TYR A 606 -7.98 27.15 19.62
C TYR A 606 -6.46 27.01 19.41
N ILE A 607 -6.01 26.75 18.17
CA ILE A 607 -4.60 26.66 17.78
C ILE A 607 -3.89 27.98 18.10
N SER A 608 -4.49 29.12 17.72
CA SER A 608 -3.90 30.44 17.96
C SER A 608 -3.70 30.77 19.45
N GLU A 609 -4.63 30.36 20.33
CA GLU A 609 -4.52 30.57 21.77
C GLU A 609 -3.59 29.56 22.47
N ASN A 610 -3.43 28.35 21.93
CA ASN A 610 -2.84 27.21 22.66
C ASN A 610 -1.58 26.57 22.03
N ALA A 611 -1.21 26.82 20.77
CA ALA A 611 0.08 26.33 20.25
C ALA A 611 1.26 26.97 21.02
N GLY A 612 2.21 26.15 21.51
CA GLY A 612 3.37 26.58 22.30
C GLY A 612 3.60 25.81 23.60
N PHE A 613 4.53 26.28 24.44
CA PHE A 613 5.08 25.54 25.58
C PHE A 613 4.30 25.63 26.90
N LEU A 614 4.38 24.57 27.70
CA LEU A 614 3.84 24.42 29.06
C LEU A 614 5.01 24.28 30.08
N GLU A 615 4.71 24.07 31.37
CA GLU A 615 5.73 23.69 32.36
C GLU A 615 6.19 22.23 32.16
N ASP A 616 7.40 21.90 32.62
CA ASP A 616 8.02 20.56 32.57
C ASP A 616 8.10 19.94 31.15
N HIS A 617 8.62 20.71 30.18
CA HIS A 617 8.94 20.32 28.78
C HIS A 617 7.77 19.99 27.84
N HIS A 618 6.53 19.96 28.33
CA HIS A 618 5.35 19.69 27.52
C HIS A 618 4.94 20.87 26.61
N LEU A 619 4.13 20.59 25.59
CA LEU A 619 3.33 21.61 24.91
C LEU A 619 2.00 21.86 25.64
N LYS A 620 1.33 22.95 25.28
CA LYS A 620 0.00 23.34 25.79
C LYS A 620 -1.15 22.61 25.09
N ALA A 621 -0.99 22.36 23.80
CA ALA A 621 -1.91 21.66 22.90
C ALA A 621 -1.14 21.20 21.66
N GLY A 622 -1.51 20.04 21.12
CA GLY A 622 -0.76 19.32 20.10
C GLY A 622 0.58 18.78 20.59
N ASP A 623 1.27 18.05 19.71
CA ASP A 623 2.62 17.56 19.91
C ASP A 623 3.45 17.72 18.60
N TYR A 624 4.68 17.22 18.57
CA TYR A 624 5.59 17.40 17.45
C TYR A 624 6.43 16.16 17.17
N TYR A 625 6.85 16.02 15.90
CA TYR A 625 7.93 15.11 15.53
C TYR A 625 8.89 15.77 14.53
N LEU A 626 10.05 15.15 14.31
CA LEU A 626 11.04 15.60 13.34
C LEU A 626 11.07 14.65 12.15
N THR A 627 11.11 15.21 10.94
CA THR A 627 11.47 14.53 9.69
C THR A 627 12.82 15.03 9.18
N ASP A 628 13.32 14.50 8.08
CA ASP A 628 14.45 15.07 7.34
C ASP A 628 14.11 16.43 6.68
N GLU A 629 12.85 16.67 6.31
CA GLU A 629 12.37 17.95 5.77
C GLU A 629 12.22 19.07 6.83
N GLY A 630 11.75 18.74 8.04
CA GLY A 630 11.39 19.75 9.04
C GLY A 630 10.89 19.22 10.38
N LEU A 631 10.24 20.11 11.13
CA LEU A 631 9.41 19.74 12.28
C LEU A 631 7.97 19.65 11.82
N VAL A 632 7.30 18.53 12.09
CA VAL A 632 5.84 18.45 11.97
C VAL A 632 5.22 18.81 13.31
N TYR A 633 4.24 19.70 13.30
CA TYR A 633 3.40 20.02 14.45
C TYR A 633 2.00 19.44 14.19
N TYR A 634 1.52 18.58 15.07
CA TYR A 634 0.25 17.87 14.90
C TYR A 634 -0.64 17.99 16.13
N PHE A 635 -1.93 17.71 15.95
CA PHE A 635 -2.94 17.65 17.00
C PHE A 635 -3.55 16.26 17.06
N GLY A 636 -3.84 15.76 18.25
CA GLY A 636 -4.42 14.43 18.43
C GLY A 636 -5.83 14.33 17.87
N ALA A 637 -6.30 13.11 17.60
CA ALA A 637 -7.67 12.88 17.16
C ALA A 637 -8.68 13.48 18.17
N TYR A 638 -9.65 14.23 17.65
CA TYR A 638 -10.60 15.10 18.40
C TYR A 638 -10.04 16.34 19.12
N GLU A 639 -8.73 16.65 19.07
CA GLU A 639 -8.19 17.78 19.82
C GLU A 639 -8.62 19.14 19.24
N VAL A 640 -8.53 19.30 17.92
CA VAL A 640 -8.88 20.53 17.19
C VAL A 640 -9.99 20.35 16.14
N ALA A 641 -10.31 19.10 15.77
CA ALA A 641 -11.16 18.77 14.63
C ALA A 641 -11.98 17.48 14.85
N SER A 642 -12.58 16.93 13.79
CA SER A 642 -13.35 15.67 13.85
C SER A 642 -12.43 14.44 13.75
N TYR A 643 -12.91 13.25 14.12
CA TYR A 643 -12.15 11.99 13.92
C TYR A 643 -11.87 11.69 12.45
N ALA A 644 -12.74 12.13 11.54
CA ALA A 644 -12.55 11.95 10.10
C ALA A 644 -11.43 12.83 9.53
N GLU A 645 -10.97 13.84 10.29
CA GLU A 645 -9.78 14.66 9.96
C GLU A 645 -8.48 14.03 10.47
N GLY A 646 -8.53 12.81 11.05
CA GLY A 646 -7.38 12.08 11.56
C GLY A 646 -6.68 12.80 12.72
N MET A 647 -5.38 13.06 12.53
CA MET A 647 -4.52 13.84 13.43
C MET A 647 -3.99 15.06 12.67
N PRO A 648 -4.68 16.22 12.73
CA PRO A 648 -4.37 17.36 11.86
C PRO A 648 -2.95 17.91 12.07
N GLU A 649 -2.21 18.09 10.98
CA GLU A 649 -0.78 18.41 11.02
C GLU A 649 -0.33 19.48 10.00
N VAL A 650 0.80 20.12 10.30
CA VAL A 650 1.55 21.00 9.40
C VAL A 650 3.05 20.73 9.49
N LEU A 651 3.70 20.62 8.32
CA LEU A 651 5.15 20.60 8.21
C LEU A 651 5.71 22.04 8.31
N ILE A 652 6.70 22.24 9.16
CA ILE A 652 7.46 23.47 9.32
C ILE A 652 8.91 23.19 8.90
N PRO A 653 9.32 23.59 7.67
CA PRO A 653 10.68 23.38 7.18
C PRO A 653 11.73 23.97 8.12
N TYR A 654 12.88 23.30 8.24
CA TYR A 654 13.92 23.67 9.22
C TYR A 654 14.42 25.12 9.14
N ASN A 655 14.20 25.82 8.02
CA ASN A 655 14.61 27.20 7.78
C ASN A 655 13.65 28.30 8.28
N GLU A 656 12.39 27.97 8.61
CA GLU A 656 11.42 28.87 9.26
C GLU A 656 11.76 29.07 10.75
N LEU A 657 12.35 28.04 11.37
CA LEU A 657 12.73 28.01 12.77
C LEU A 657 14.24 28.22 12.98
N LYS A 658 14.62 28.44 14.23
CA LYS A 658 16.02 28.59 14.66
C LYS A 658 16.32 27.50 15.67
N TRP A 659 17.48 26.87 15.58
CA TRP A 659 17.82 25.68 16.36
C TRP A 659 19.07 25.91 17.24
N LYS A 660 19.15 25.18 18.36
CA LYS A 660 20.28 25.16 19.30
C LYS A 660 21.30 24.05 18.97
N ILE A 661 20.82 22.99 18.33
CA ILE A 661 21.60 21.87 17.79
C ILE A 661 21.65 21.98 16.27
N ASP A 662 22.52 21.19 15.63
CA ASP A 662 22.57 21.05 14.19
C ASP A 662 21.61 19.92 13.77
N LEU A 663 20.67 20.24 12.87
CA LEU A 663 19.69 19.30 12.32
C LEU A 663 19.83 19.15 10.78
N SER A 664 20.83 19.81 10.19
CA SER A 664 21.09 19.88 8.73
C SER A 664 22.31 19.08 8.27
#